data_AF-A0A8I6Y721-F1
#
_entry.id   AF-A0A8I6Y721-F1
#
_cell.length_a   1.000
_cell.length_b   1.000
_cell.length_c   1.000
_cell.angle_alpha   90.00
_cell.angle_beta   90.00
_cell.angle_gamma   90.00
#
_symmetry.space_group_name_H-M   'P 1'
#
loop_
_entity.id
_entity.type
_entity.pdbx_description
1 polymer ?
#
loop_
_entity_poly.entity_id
_entity_poly.type
_entity_poly.pdbx_seq_one_letter_code
_entity_poly.pdbx_strand_id
1 'polypeptide(L)'
;MAAGSAAPLLGAVACAVLVLLAPAVSGDAATLESVPDLVKAMYVNIESFPCVRLLNLSGEIGCSNPGHGLVIAPIVRFKNSNDQLAEPSAVLLPLDQMPAFFLRVSNDPELYHKVAGVLVESNGDKLLELSPDRKFPQGDFAPYSNVSHDWNPAGSGIMWNRYDFPAFLLSEESTQTLRKIADKNEKSNNGYQANVAEFDLVMQTTKAETHGSEACLKEQSCLPLGGQSVWASLPPMSNASKEHQKPIIMVVASQDSASFFRDRSLGADSPISGLIALLTAVDALSHLHDLGKLKKQLVFAAFDGEAWGYLGSRKFLQELDEGDDSVNGINSSMIEQVLEIGSVGKGISQGDTLFYAHASRNSSISKKILDGLQSGSDSLGSDNVKVKPAASSNPGVPPSSLMSFMRKNTSTSGVVLEDFDSQFSNKFYHSHLDSPANINSSSIAAAAALVARSLYILATADMPVDLMTLNTIKVNVTLVEELIGCLLTCDPGLSCDIVKSFISPSNTCPSHYVGVFQDSPSSTQSPAYADDTSRFIWNFLADRTSTLAGNVSSCTGQCSNESEVCVGGEVEGGGRCVVSTTRYVPAYSTRLKFEDNAWHVLPANSSDPMGAADPIWTESYWNTIGLRVYAVQSTTSDRLILLAGLAVTAASYLGVVVGRGYISKMTKRD
;
A
#
# COMPACT_ATOMS: atom_id res chain seq x y z
N MET A 1 -61.12 -25.63 -60.89
CA MET A 1 -60.75 -24.22 -60.62
C MET A 1 -60.12 -24.18 -59.25
N ALA A 2 -58.87 -23.72 -59.19
CA ALA A 2 -58.00 -23.76 -58.03
C ALA A 2 -58.42 -22.72 -56.99
N ALA A 3 -58.62 -23.16 -55.75
CA ALA A 3 -58.63 -22.32 -54.56
C ALA A 3 -57.68 -22.96 -53.55
N GLY A 4 -56.38 -22.92 -53.88
CA GLY A 4 -55.32 -23.44 -53.03
C GLY A 4 -54.78 -22.34 -52.11
N SER A 5 -55.03 -22.49 -50.81
CA SER A 5 -54.00 -22.34 -49.77
C SER A 5 -53.15 -21.05 -49.82
N ALA A 6 -53.75 -19.89 -49.55
CA ALA A 6 -53.00 -18.65 -49.29
C ALA A 6 -52.47 -18.55 -47.84
N ALA A 7 -53.07 -19.29 -46.89
CA ALA A 7 -52.77 -19.15 -45.46
C ALA A 7 -51.34 -19.58 -45.02
N PRO A 8 -50.76 -20.70 -45.49
CA PRO A 8 -49.40 -21.07 -45.09
C PRO A 8 -48.32 -20.24 -45.79
N LEU A 9 -48.61 -19.71 -46.99
CA LEU A 9 -47.72 -18.77 -47.68
C LEU A 9 -47.67 -17.42 -46.94
N LEU A 10 -48.80 -16.93 -46.44
CA LEU A 10 -48.88 -15.70 -45.65
C LEU A 10 -48.13 -15.82 -44.31
N GLY A 11 -48.17 -16.99 -43.64
CA GLY A 11 -47.39 -17.24 -42.42
C GLY A 11 -45.87 -17.28 -42.67
N ALA A 12 -45.43 -17.91 -43.77
CA ALA A 12 -44.03 -17.94 -44.17
C ALA A 12 -43.50 -16.57 -44.61
N VAL A 13 -44.32 -15.79 -45.31
CA VAL A 13 -43.99 -14.40 -45.70
C VAL A 13 -43.95 -13.49 -44.47
N ALA A 14 -44.85 -13.66 -43.48
CA ALA A 14 -44.80 -12.89 -42.24
C ALA A 14 -43.53 -13.17 -41.41
N CYS A 15 -43.08 -14.43 -41.34
CA CYS A 15 -41.80 -14.77 -40.70
C CYS A 15 -40.60 -14.24 -41.49
N ALA A 16 -40.63 -14.26 -42.82
CA ALA A 16 -39.55 -13.70 -43.65
C ALA A 16 -39.48 -12.15 -43.54
N VAL A 17 -40.62 -11.48 -43.44
CA VAL A 17 -40.70 -10.02 -43.24
C VAL A 17 -40.21 -9.61 -41.84
N LEU A 18 -40.45 -10.43 -40.81
CA LEU A 18 -39.88 -10.20 -39.46
C LEU A 18 -38.36 -10.40 -39.41
N VAL A 19 -37.80 -11.30 -40.23
CA VAL A 19 -36.34 -11.47 -40.37
C VAL A 19 -35.71 -10.32 -41.17
N LEU A 20 -36.43 -9.78 -42.17
CA LEU A 20 -35.99 -8.64 -42.99
C LEU A 20 -36.14 -7.27 -42.28
N LEU A 21 -36.95 -7.20 -41.22
CA LEU A 21 -37.13 -6.01 -40.37
C LEU A 21 -36.19 -6.00 -39.16
N ALA A 22 -35.27 -6.97 -39.03
CA ALA A 22 -34.18 -6.86 -38.08
C ALA A 22 -33.35 -5.62 -38.44
N PRO A 23 -33.18 -4.65 -37.51
CA PRO A 23 -32.44 -3.43 -37.80
C PRO A 23 -31.03 -3.80 -38.24
N ALA A 24 -30.62 -3.32 -39.42
CA ALA A 24 -29.25 -3.46 -39.89
C ALA A 24 -28.34 -2.82 -38.84
N VAL A 25 -27.53 -3.66 -38.18
CA VAL A 25 -26.50 -3.20 -37.25
C VAL A 25 -25.45 -2.50 -38.08
N SER A 26 -25.51 -1.17 -38.14
CA SER A 26 -24.49 -0.34 -38.75
C SER A 26 -23.32 -0.20 -37.78
N GLY A 27 -22.34 -1.07 -37.93
CA GLY A 27 -21.01 -0.96 -37.32
C GLY A 27 -20.02 -1.74 -38.19
N ASP A 28 -18.80 -1.24 -38.33
CA ASP A 28 -17.72 -1.90 -39.08
C ASP A 28 -17.55 -3.34 -38.60
N ALA A 29 -18.18 -4.28 -39.32
CA ALA A 29 -18.05 -5.71 -39.13
C ALA A 29 -16.73 -6.22 -39.73
N ALA A 30 -15.63 -5.50 -39.46
CA ALA A 30 -14.30 -5.94 -39.79
C ALA A 30 -13.90 -7.00 -38.74
N THR A 31 -14.15 -8.25 -39.09
CA THR A 31 -13.53 -9.49 -38.57
C THR A 31 -13.68 -9.72 -37.05
N LEU A 32 -14.89 -10.02 -36.59
CA LEU A 32 -15.08 -10.77 -35.33
C LEU A 32 -14.95 -12.26 -35.66
N GLU A 33 -13.77 -12.84 -35.43
CA GLU A 33 -13.48 -14.24 -35.80
C GLU A 33 -13.68 -15.21 -34.62
N SER A 34 -13.75 -14.70 -33.39
CA SER A 34 -13.84 -15.50 -32.18
C SER A 34 -14.72 -14.86 -31.10
N VAL A 35 -15.12 -15.67 -30.10
CA VAL A 35 -15.83 -15.17 -28.90
C VAL A 35 -15.00 -14.11 -28.15
N PRO A 36 -13.67 -14.28 -27.94
CA PRO A 36 -12.82 -13.22 -27.41
C PRO A 36 -12.89 -11.90 -28.18
N ASP A 37 -12.94 -11.92 -29.52
CA ASP A 37 -13.03 -10.69 -30.31
C ASP A 37 -14.37 -9.97 -30.07
N LEU A 38 -15.46 -10.74 -29.97
CA LEU A 38 -16.78 -10.20 -29.62
C LEU A 38 -16.77 -9.59 -28.21
N VAL A 39 -16.16 -10.26 -27.24
CA VAL A 39 -16.02 -9.73 -25.87
C VAL A 39 -15.23 -8.43 -25.88
N LYS A 40 -14.10 -8.38 -26.59
CA LYS A 40 -13.26 -7.19 -26.71
C LYS A 40 -13.97 -6.03 -27.42
N ALA A 41 -14.86 -6.32 -28.36
CA ALA A 41 -15.68 -5.31 -29.04
C ALA A 41 -16.83 -4.77 -28.17
N MET A 42 -17.33 -5.57 -27.22
CA MET A 42 -18.45 -5.19 -26.34
C MET A 42 -18.01 -4.55 -25.03
N TYR A 43 -16.92 -5.02 -24.44
CA TYR A 43 -16.47 -4.64 -23.10
C TYR A 43 -15.13 -3.93 -23.16
N VAL A 44 -15.07 -2.76 -22.51
CA VAL A 44 -13.84 -2.01 -22.31
C VAL A 44 -13.38 -2.22 -20.88
N ASN A 45 -12.25 -2.92 -20.70
CA ASN A 45 -11.60 -3.02 -19.39
C ASN A 45 -10.96 -1.68 -19.04
N ILE A 46 -11.16 -1.22 -17.82
CA ILE A 46 -10.68 0.07 -17.34
C ILE A 46 -9.54 -0.17 -16.36
N GLU A 47 -8.35 0.32 -16.71
CA GLU A 47 -7.21 0.32 -15.80
C GLU A 47 -7.51 1.24 -14.61
N SER A 48 -7.47 0.68 -13.41
CA SER A 48 -7.89 1.35 -12.19
C SER A 48 -7.33 0.67 -10.93
N PHE A 49 -7.38 1.38 -9.80
CA PHE A 49 -6.83 0.95 -8.51
C PHE A 49 -7.96 0.96 -7.46
N PRO A 50 -8.27 -0.19 -6.82
CA PRO A 50 -9.41 -0.31 -5.92
C PRO A 50 -9.14 0.26 -4.52
N CYS A 51 -10.20 0.77 -3.91
CA CYS A 51 -10.35 0.79 -2.46
C CYS A 51 -10.82 -0.61 -2.01
N VAL A 52 -10.22 -1.19 -0.97
CA VAL A 52 -10.51 -2.56 -0.51
C VAL A 52 -11.15 -2.58 0.87
N ARG A 53 -11.78 -3.70 1.24
CA ARG A 53 -12.39 -3.90 2.55
C ARG A 53 -11.37 -4.43 3.54
N LEU A 54 -11.14 -3.65 4.60
CA LEU A 54 -10.35 -4.05 5.76
C LEU A 54 -11.26 -4.12 6.99
N LEU A 55 -10.87 -4.96 7.95
CA LEU A 55 -11.60 -5.19 9.18
C LEU A 55 -10.66 -5.03 10.37
N ASN A 56 -11.25 -4.64 11.49
CA ASN A 56 -10.63 -4.69 12.80
C ASN A 56 -11.60 -5.30 13.82
N LEU A 57 -11.22 -5.34 15.09
CA LEU A 57 -12.09 -5.83 16.17
C LEU A 57 -13.35 -4.97 16.39
N SER A 58 -13.34 -3.70 15.96
CA SER A 58 -14.44 -2.75 16.15
C SER A 58 -15.39 -2.64 14.96
N GLY A 59 -15.03 -3.20 13.80
CA GLY A 59 -15.85 -3.15 12.58
C GLY A 59 -15.03 -3.17 11.30
N GLU A 60 -15.53 -2.46 10.29
CA GLU A 60 -15.04 -2.52 8.91
C GLU A 60 -14.74 -1.11 8.38
N ILE A 61 -13.77 -1.03 7.47
CA ILE A 61 -13.44 0.19 6.73
C ILE A 61 -13.23 -0.13 5.25
N GLY A 62 -13.22 0.92 4.42
CA GLY A 62 -12.96 0.79 2.99
C GLY A 62 -14.17 0.24 2.23
N CYS A 63 -13.92 -0.32 1.06
CA CYS A 63 -14.94 -0.47 0.02
C CYS A 63 -15.22 -1.93 -0.36
N SER A 64 -16.48 -2.24 -0.65
CA SER A 64 -16.89 -3.52 -1.23
C SER A 64 -18.15 -3.35 -2.06
N ASN A 65 -18.39 -4.28 -2.98
CA ASN A 65 -19.74 -4.44 -3.54
C ASN A 65 -20.75 -4.78 -2.42
N PRO A 66 -22.02 -4.34 -2.54
CA PRO A 66 -23.09 -4.77 -1.67
C PRO A 66 -23.44 -6.24 -1.97
N GLY A 67 -23.25 -7.11 -0.98
CA GLY A 67 -23.63 -8.53 -1.04
C GLY A 67 -22.75 -9.36 -1.99
N HIS A 68 -23.37 -10.31 -2.70
CA HIS A 68 -22.67 -11.36 -3.43
C HIS A 68 -22.46 -11.10 -4.93
N GLY A 69 -23.07 -10.03 -5.47
CA GLY A 69 -23.16 -9.77 -6.91
C GLY A 69 -22.20 -8.69 -7.41
N LEU A 70 -22.02 -8.68 -8.73
CA LEU A 70 -21.41 -7.56 -9.45
C LEU A 70 -22.35 -6.35 -9.38
N VAL A 71 -21.79 -5.15 -9.26
CA VAL A 71 -22.58 -3.91 -9.33
C VAL A 71 -22.52 -3.37 -10.72
N ILE A 72 -23.68 -3.11 -11.33
CA ILE A 72 -23.80 -2.51 -12.66
C ILE A 72 -24.63 -1.24 -12.53
N ALA A 73 -24.06 -0.09 -12.90
CA ALA A 73 -24.75 1.19 -12.79
C ALA A 73 -24.39 2.16 -13.92
N PRO A 74 -25.34 3.02 -14.36
CA PRO A 74 -25.08 4.05 -15.36
C PRO A 74 -24.03 5.05 -14.86
N ILE A 75 -23.14 5.46 -15.77
CA ILE A 75 -22.06 6.40 -15.43
C ILE A 75 -22.59 7.83 -15.50
N VAL A 76 -22.44 8.56 -14.40
CA VAL A 76 -22.82 9.98 -14.26
C VAL A 76 -21.63 10.77 -13.77
N ARG A 77 -21.37 11.92 -14.41
CA ARG A 77 -20.28 12.82 -13.99
C ARG A 77 -20.76 13.77 -12.90
N PHE A 78 -20.03 13.81 -11.79
CA PHE A 78 -20.27 14.74 -10.70
C PHE A 78 -19.62 16.08 -11.02
N LYS A 79 -20.40 17.16 -11.13
CA LYS A 79 -19.91 18.49 -11.53
C LYS A 79 -19.76 19.41 -10.33
N ASN A 80 -20.77 19.46 -9.47
CA ASN A 80 -20.77 20.31 -8.28
C ASN A 80 -21.02 19.50 -7.02
N SER A 81 -20.49 19.99 -5.89
CA SER A 81 -20.63 19.37 -4.57
C SER A 81 -22.08 19.20 -4.09
N ASN A 82 -23.03 19.93 -4.69
CA ASN A 82 -24.47 19.88 -4.38
C ASN A 82 -25.30 19.08 -5.39
N ASP A 83 -24.67 18.44 -6.37
CA ASP A 83 -25.41 17.64 -7.36
C ASP A 83 -26.19 16.53 -6.64
N GLN A 84 -27.40 16.27 -7.12
CA GLN A 84 -28.27 15.20 -6.63
C GLN A 84 -28.32 14.08 -7.67
N LEU A 85 -28.24 12.85 -7.21
CA LEU A 85 -28.46 11.68 -8.05
C LEU A 85 -29.96 11.40 -8.15
N ALA A 86 -30.45 11.10 -9.34
CA ALA A 86 -31.85 10.73 -9.57
C ALA A 86 -32.10 9.24 -9.28
N GLU A 87 -31.14 8.40 -9.66
CA GLU A 87 -31.17 6.94 -9.55
C GLU A 87 -29.80 6.42 -9.09
N PRO A 88 -29.69 5.14 -8.64
CA PRO A 88 -28.39 4.54 -8.34
C PRO A 88 -27.42 4.64 -9.52
N SER A 89 -26.26 5.27 -9.33
CA SER A 89 -25.34 5.59 -10.42
C SER A 89 -23.88 5.35 -10.04
N ALA A 90 -23.06 5.08 -11.06
CA ALA A 90 -21.60 5.07 -10.98
C ALA A 90 -21.08 6.51 -11.14
N VAL A 91 -20.57 7.09 -10.07
CA VAL A 91 -20.20 8.51 -10.01
C VAL A 91 -18.77 8.70 -10.49
N LEU A 92 -18.59 9.36 -11.62
CA LEU A 92 -17.28 9.86 -12.08
C LEU A 92 -16.97 11.17 -11.33
N LEU A 93 -15.97 11.12 -10.44
CA LEU A 93 -15.68 12.12 -9.44
C LEU A 93 -14.33 12.81 -9.70
N PRO A 94 -14.32 14.14 -9.91
CA PRO A 94 -13.08 14.92 -9.93
C PRO A 94 -12.28 14.77 -8.63
N LEU A 95 -10.96 14.63 -8.74
CA LEU A 95 -10.09 14.34 -7.60
C LEU A 95 -10.11 15.42 -6.50
N ASP A 96 -10.25 16.69 -6.89
CA ASP A 96 -10.37 17.84 -5.99
C ASP A 96 -11.65 17.84 -5.15
N GLN A 97 -12.69 17.12 -5.59
CA GLN A 97 -13.94 16.98 -4.86
C GLN A 97 -13.99 15.71 -3.99
N MET A 98 -12.96 14.86 -4.04
CA MET A 98 -12.95 13.57 -3.36
C MET A 98 -13.24 13.66 -1.84
N PRO A 99 -12.51 14.48 -1.04
CA PRO A 99 -12.78 14.56 0.40
C PRO A 99 -14.19 15.03 0.72
N ALA A 100 -14.63 16.11 0.06
CA ALA A 100 -15.95 16.70 0.30
C ALA A 100 -17.07 15.73 -0.08
N PHE A 101 -16.92 14.98 -1.18
CA PHE A 101 -17.88 13.99 -1.62
C PHE A 101 -18.02 12.83 -0.63
N PHE A 102 -16.91 12.20 -0.23
CA PHE A 102 -16.95 11.07 0.70
C PHE A 102 -17.46 11.47 2.10
N LEU A 103 -17.10 12.67 2.57
CA LEU A 103 -17.67 13.22 3.81
C LEU A 103 -19.18 13.47 3.68
N ARG A 104 -19.66 13.98 2.54
CA ARG A 104 -21.10 14.16 2.30
C ARG A 104 -21.83 12.82 2.27
N VAL A 105 -21.32 11.85 1.50
CA VAL A 105 -21.91 10.51 1.37
C VAL A 105 -22.02 9.81 2.73
N SER A 106 -21.02 10.00 3.60
CA SER A 106 -21.04 9.42 4.95
C SER A 106 -22.10 10.04 5.88
N ASN A 107 -22.58 11.25 5.58
CA ASN A 107 -23.53 12.01 6.41
C ASN A 107 -24.94 12.14 5.80
N ASP A 108 -25.12 11.76 4.54
CA ASP A 108 -26.37 11.88 3.77
C ASP A 108 -26.86 10.48 3.33
N PRO A 109 -27.78 9.86 4.09
CA PRO A 109 -28.30 8.52 3.75
C PRO A 109 -29.00 8.45 2.40
N GLU A 110 -29.67 9.53 1.96
CA GLU A 110 -30.34 9.55 0.66
C GLU A 110 -29.33 9.52 -0.49
N LEU A 111 -28.22 10.26 -0.35
CA LEU A 111 -27.12 10.20 -1.30
C LEU A 111 -26.45 8.82 -1.26
N TYR A 112 -26.18 8.29 -0.07
CA TYR A 112 -25.52 6.99 0.12
C TYR A 112 -26.22 5.87 -0.66
N HIS A 113 -27.55 5.78 -0.57
CA HIS A 113 -28.32 4.75 -1.29
C HIS A 113 -28.36 4.92 -2.82
N LYS A 114 -27.99 6.11 -3.33
CA LYS A 114 -27.93 6.40 -4.76
C LYS A 114 -26.53 6.30 -5.34
N VAL A 115 -25.51 6.12 -4.52
CA VAL A 115 -24.15 5.83 -4.98
C VAL A 115 -24.02 4.32 -5.16
N ALA A 116 -24.02 3.87 -6.42
CA ALA A 116 -23.78 2.46 -6.73
C ALA A 116 -22.28 2.16 -6.82
N GLY A 117 -21.45 3.15 -7.15
CA GLY A 117 -19.99 3.04 -7.17
C GLY A 117 -19.35 4.38 -7.48
N VAL A 118 -18.05 4.52 -7.22
CA VAL A 118 -17.30 5.77 -7.40
C VAL A 118 -16.07 5.52 -8.27
N LEU A 119 -15.87 6.38 -9.26
CA LEU A 119 -14.75 6.38 -10.19
C LEU A 119 -14.01 7.71 -10.02
N VAL A 120 -12.90 7.70 -9.29
CA VAL A 120 -12.12 8.90 -8.99
C VAL A 120 -11.14 9.17 -10.12
N GLU A 121 -11.17 10.37 -10.68
CA GLU A 121 -10.28 10.81 -11.75
C GLU A 121 -8.82 10.93 -11.26
N SER A 122 -7.84 10.68 -12.13
CA SER A 122 -6.41 10.75 -11.77
C SER A 122 -5.85 12.17 -11.62
N ASN A 123 -6.45 13.15 -12.30
CA ASN A 123 -5.91 14.50 -12.44
C ASN A 123 -6.86 15.51 -11.80
N GLY A 124 -6.36 16.29 -10.83
CA GLY A 124 -6.99 17.50 -10.33
C GLY A 124 -6.23 18.73 -10.83
N ASP A 125 -6.88 19.60 -11.60
CA ASP A 125 -6.25 20.80 -12.18
C ASP A 125 -5.75 21.82 -11.13
N LYS A 126 -6.05 21.61 -9.84
CA LYS A 126 -5.63 22.41 -8.67
C LYS A 126 -5.85 21.65 -7.35
N LEU A 127 -4.94 20.75 -6.97
CA LEU A 127 -4.93 20.18 -5.62
C LEU A 127 -3.91 20.92 -4.76
N LEU A 128 -4.38 21.54 -3.67
CA LEU A 128 -3.51 22.19 -2.70
C LEU A 128 -3.08 21.18 -1.62
N GLU A 129 -3.98 20.33 -1.12
CA GLU A 129 -3.76 19.38 -0.01
C GLU A 129 -4.77 18.22 -0.10
N LEU A 130 -4.34 16.97 0.10
CA LEU A 130 -5.22 15.79 0.11
C LEU A 130 -4.60 14.68 0.99
N SER A 131 -5.09 14.52 2.21
CA SER A 131 -4.80 13.37 3.05
C SER A 131 -6.11 12.65 3.44
N PRO A 132 -6.27 11.36 3.08
CA PRO A 132 -7.47 10.61 3.45
C PRO A 132 -7.44 10.12 4.91
N ASP A 133 -6.29 10.22 5.60
CA ASP A 133 -6.11 9.85 7.00
C ASP A 133 -6.71 10.91 7.96
N ARG A 134 -6.69 10.62 9.26
CA ARG A 134 -7.11 11.50 10.35
C ARG A 134 -6.09 12.61 10.57
N LYS A 135 -6.53 13.63 11.30
CA LYS A 135 -5.70 14.75 11.72
C LYS A 135 -4.61 14.38 12.72
N PHE A 136 -4.86 13.35 13.52
CA PHE A 136 -3.86 12.71 14.36
C PHE A 136 -3.84 11.21 13.99
N PRO A 137 -2.98 10.81 13.04
CA PRO A 137 -2.79 9.40 12.71
C PRO A 137 -2.34 8.61 13.94
N GLN A 138 -2.97 7.46 14.18
CA GLN A 138 -2.58 6.52 15.25
C GLN A 138 -2.53 7.11 16.68
N GLY A 139 -3.31 8.15 16.95
CA GLY A 139 -3.32 8.85 18.24
C GLY A 139 -3.60 7.95 19.47
N ASP A 140 -4.30 6.83 19.28
CA ASP A 140 -4.59 5.86 20.36
C ASP A 140 -3.32 5.23 20.95
N PHE A 141 -2.22 5.20 20.19
CA PHE A 141 -0.93 4.67 20.62
C PHE A 141 0.00 5.73 21.24
N ALA A 142 -0.35 7.02 21.11
CA ALA A 142 0.51 8.12 21.52
C ALA A 142 0.91 8.02 23.00
N PRO A 143 2.20 8.16 23.38
CA PRO A 143 2.67 7.98 24.76
C PRO A 143 2.37 9.15 25.71
N TYR A 144 1.56 10.11 25.27
CA TYR A 144 1.22 11.35 25.96
C TYR A 144 -0.29 11.57 25.95
N SER A 145 -0.81 12.33 26.91
CA SER A 145 -2.25 12.51 27.13
C SER A 145 -2.92 13.51 26.19
N ASN A 146 -2.16 14.46 25.63
CA ASN A 146 -2.69 15.46 24.72
C ASN A 146 -2.84 14.88 23.30
N VAL A 147 -4.02 14.35 23.00
CA VAL A 147 -4.40 13.80 21.70
C VAL A 147 -5.20 14.78 20.83
N SER A 148 -5.29 16.06 21.21
CA SER A 148 -6.01 17.09 20.44
C SER A 148 -5.12 17.85 19.45
N HIS A 149 -3.86 17.44 19.29
CA HIS A 149 -2.93 18.06 18.37
C HIS A 149 -3.14 17.54 16.95
N ASP A 150 -3.26 18.45 15.99
CA ASP A 150 -3.41 18.12 14.57
C ASP A 150 -2.02 18.02 13.93
N TRP A 151 -1.39 16.84 14.01
CA TRP A 151 -0.12 16.57 13.29
C TRP A 151 -0.29 16.63 11.77
N ASN A 152 -1.45 16.20 11.26
CA ASN A 152 -1.84 16.17 9.86
C ASN A 152 -3.06 17.07 9.59
N PRO A 153 -2.91 18.41 9.50
CA PRO A 153 -4.05 19.33 9.31
C PRO A 153 -4.91 19.03 8.06
N ALA A 154 -4.29 18.46 7.02
CA ALA A 154 -4.96 18.07 5.77
C ALA A 154 -5.77 16.76 5.89
N GLY A 155 -5.72 16.08 7.04
CA GLY A 155 -6.39 14.81 7.29
C GLY A 155 -7.91 14.93 7.28
N SER A 156 -8.54 14.31 6.29
CA SER A 156 -10.01 14.28 6.13
C SER A 156 -10.70 13.11 6.86
N GLY A 157 -9.96 12.05 7.19
CA GLY A 157 -10.46 10.86 7.88
C GLY A 157 -11.27 9.89 7.00
N ILE A 158 -11.43 10.16 5.70
CA ILE A 158 -12.32 9.40 4.80
C ILE A 158 -11.88 7.95 4.61
N MET A 159 -10.59 7.60 4.78
CA MET A 159 -10.13 6.20 4.64
C MET A 159 -10.62 5.28 5.77
N TRP A 160 -11.08 5.84 6.89
CA TRP A 160 -11.49 5.08 8.08
C TRP A 160 -12.98 4.81 8.15
N ASN A 161 -13.73 5.12 7.10
CA ASN A 161 -15.17 4.88 7.02
C ASN A 161 -15.46 3.60 6.24
N ARG A 162 -16.63 3.00 6.53
CA ARG A 162 -17.18 1.88 5.77
C ARG A 162 -17.97 2.39 4.55
N TYR A 163 -17.66 1.85 3.38
CA TYR A 163 -18.39 2.10 2.14
C TYR A 163 -18.91 0.77 1.56
N ASP A 164 -20.22 0.59 1.52
CA ASP A 164 -20.87 -0.58 0.90
C ASP A 164 -21.14 -0.35 -0.60
N PHE A 165 -20.21 0.34 -1.25
CA PHE A 165 -20.12 0.50 -2.68
C PHE A 165 -18.65 0.48 -3.11
N PRO A 166 -18.34 0.01 -4.34
CA PRO A 166 -16.99 0.03 -4.87
C PRO A 166 -16.50 1.44 -5.17
N ALA A 167 -15.22 1.70 -4.90
CA ALA A 167 -14.54 2.92 -5.30
C ALA A 167 -13.20 2.60 -5.97
N PHE A 168 -12.92 3.23 -7.10
CA PHE A 168 -11.72 2.99 -7.90
C PHE A 168 -11.08 4.31 -8.31
N LEU A 169 -9.75 4.41 -8.18
CA LEU A 169 -8.95 5.46 -8.81
C LEU A 169 -8.64 5.06 -10.23
N LEU A 170 -8.87 5.96 -11.17
CA LEU A 170 -8.63 5.71 -12.59
C LEU A 170 -7.18 6.04 -12.96
N SER A 171 -6.64 5.38 -13.99
CA SER A 171 -5.45 5.90 -14.68
C SER A 171 -5.79 7.15 -15.51
N GLU A 172 -4.78 7.86 -16.00
CA GLU A 172 -4.99 9.07 -16.82
C GLU A 172 -5.73 8.76 -18.13
N GLU A 173 -5.37 7.66 -18.79
CA GLU A 173 -6.04 7.19 -20.00
C GLU A 173 -7.50 6.77 -19.73
N SER A 174 -7.71 6.00 -18.66
CA SER A 174 -9.03 5.60 -18.18
C SER A 174 -9.91 6.82 -17.84
N THR A 175 -9.35 7.85 -17.21
CA THR A 175 -10.03 9.12 -16.89
C THR A 175 -10.54 9.81 -18.15
N GLN A 176 -9.70 9.96 -19.17
CA GLN A 176 -10.10 10.58 -20.44
C GLN A 176 -11.19 9.79 -21.17
N THR A 177 -11.09 8.46 -21.11
CA THR A 177 -12.08 7.55 -21.71
C THR A 177 -13.43 7.68 -21.01
N LEU A 178 -13.45 7.63 -19.67
CA LEU A 178 -14.68 7.71 -18.90
C LEU A 178 -15.33 9.09 -18.93
N ARG A 179 -14.57 10.18 -19.04
CA ARG A 179 -15.13 11.51 -19.28
C ARG A 179 -15.94 11.56 -20.59
N LYS A 180 -15.39 11.02 -21.69
CA LYS A 180 -16.10 10.94 -22.98
C LYS A 180 -17.37 10.10 -22.90
N ILE A 181 -17.33 8.99 -22.16
CA ILE A 181 -18.47 8.09 -21.97
C ILE A 181 -19.55 8.76 -21.12
N ALA A 182 -19.18 9.41 -20.02
CA ALA A 182 -20.11 10.14 -19.16
C ALA A 182 -20.78 11.31 -19.90
N ASP A 183 -20.02 12.08 -20.68
CA ASP A 183 -20.57 13.16 -21.51
C ASP A 183 -21.53 12.63 -22.60
N LYS A 184 -21.30 11.40 -23.11
CA LYS A 184 -22.21 10.72 -24.05
C LYS A 184 -23.52 10.32 -23.37
N ASN A 185 -23.46 9.79 -22.15
CA ASN A 185 -24.64 9.45 -21.34
C ASN A 185 -25.48 10.69 -21.03
N GLU A 186 -24.85 11.82 -20.69
CA GLU A 186 -25.56 13.07 -20.42
C GLU A 186 -26.30 13.59 -21.67
N LYS A 187 -25.65 13.53 -22.84
CA LYS A 187 -26.24 13.96 -24.12
C LYS A 187 -27.37 13.05 -24.61
N SER A 188 -27.37 11.76 -24.26
CA SER A 188 -28.40 10.82 -24.72
C SER A 188 -29.71 10.88 -23.94
N ASN A 189 -29.81 11.72 -22.90
CA ASN A 189 -31.04 12.00 -22.12
C ASN A 189 -31.80 10.71 -21.73
N ASN A 190 -31.08 9.72 -21.17
CA ASN A 190 -31.59 8.39 -20.80
C ASN A 190 -32.31 7.62 -21.93
N GLY A 191 -31.99 7.91 -23.19
CA GLY A 191 -32.60 7.27 -24.37
C GLY A 191 -31.86 6.01 -24.86
N TYR A 192 -32.60 4.91 -25.02
CA TYR A 192 -32.32 3.61 -25.67
C TYR A 192 -31.04 2.82 -25.28
N GLN A 193 -29.91 3.49 -25.04
CA GLN A 193 -28.63 2.90 -24.64
C GLN A 193 -27.91 3.77 -23.60
N ALA A 194 -27.60 3.19 -22.44
CA ALA A 194 -26.78 3.82 -21.41
C ALA A 194 -25.45 3.07 -21.30
N ASN A 195 -24.33 3.78 -21.19
CA ASN A 195 -23.06 3.15 -20.86
C ASN A 195 -22.98 2.98 -19.34
N VAL A 196 -22.74 1.74 -18.92
CA VAL A 196 -22.70 1.35 -17.51
C VAL A 196 -21.27 0.98 -17.11
N ALA A 197 -20.96 1.18 -15.84
CA ALA A 197 -19.80 0.57 -15.21
C ALA A 197 -20.24 -0.70 -14.48
N GLU A 198 -19.52 -1.79 -14.71
CA GLU A 198 -19.60 -3.00 -13.91
C GLU A 198 -18.37 -3.10 -13.01
N PHE A 199 -18.64 -3.20 -11.72
CA PHE A 199 -17.65 -3.35 -10.67
C PHE A 199 -17.63 -4.79 -10.17
N ASP A 200 -16.48 -5.44 -10.26
CA ASP A 200 -16.14 -6.67 -9.57
C ASP A 200 -15.24 -6.33 -8.39
N LEU A 201 -15.85 -6.03 -7.24
CA LEU A 201 -15.15 -5.82 -5.96
C LEU A 201 -15.85 -6.65 -4.88
N VAL A 202 -15.99 -7.93 -5.14
CA VAL A 202 -16.75 -8.85 -4.28
C VAL A 202 -15.85 -9.43 -3.21
N MET A 203 -16.04 -8.95 -1.98
CA MET A 203 -15.24 -9.29 -0.80
C MET A 203 -15.85 -10.49 -0.05
N GLN A 204 -15.02 -11.45 0.35
CA GLN A 204 -15.50 -12.67 1.04
C GLN A 204 -16.09 -12.37 2.41
N THR A 205 -15.60 -11.35 3.11
CA THR A 205 -16.17 -10.97 4.41
C THR A 205 -17.59 -10.44 4.29
N THR A 206 -17.87 -9.69 3.21
CA THR A 206 -19.22 -9.23 2.89
C THR A 206 -20.14 -10.40 2.52
N LYS A 207 -19.61 -11.42 1.82
CA LYS A 207 -20.37 -12.63 1.49
C LYS A 207 -20.66 -13.52 2.70
N ALA A 208 -19.70 -13.63 3.61
CA ALA A 208 -19.82 -14.46 4.81
C ALA A 208 -20.48 -13.73 5.99
N GLU A 209 -20.80 -12.44 5.83
CA GLU A 209 -21.35 -11.57 6.88
C GLU A 209 -20.45 -11.51 8.14
N THR A 210 -19.13 -11.59 7.94
CA THR A 210 -18.14 -11.52 9.02
C THR A 210 -17.66 -10.08 9.19
N HIS A 211 -18.33 -9.31 10.06
CA HIS A 211 -18.10 -7.86 10.22
C HIS A 211 -16.93 -7.45 11.14
N GLY A 212 -16.09 -8.38 11.57
CA GLY A 212 -14.93 -8.08 12.42
C GLY A 212 -13.84 -9.13 12.30
N SER A 213 -12.61 -8.75 12.62
CA SER A 213 -11.41 -9.58 12.40
C SER A 213 -11.47 -10.93 13.11
N GLU A 214 -12.02 -11.00 14.32
CA GLU A 214 -12.15 -12.26 15.05
C GLU A 214 -13.07 -13.27 14.33
N ALA A 215 -14.28 -12.83 13.94
CA ALA A 215 -15.23 -13.66 13.20
C ALA A 215 -14.66 -14.05 11.83
N CYS A 216 -13.98 -13.10 11.20
CA CYS A 216 -13.42 -13.26 9.87
C CYS A 216 -12.26 -14.26 9.81
N LEU A 217 -11.31 -14.20 10.75
CA LEU A 217 -10.22 -15.17 10.85
C LEU A 217 -10.74 -16.57 11.19
N LYS A 218 -11.77 -16.66 12.05
CA LYS A 218 -12.41 -17.93 12.41
C LYS A 218 -13.10 -18.61 11.22
N GLU A 219 -13.79 -17.85 10.38
CA GLU A 219 -14.45 -18.34 9.16
C GLU A 219 -13.51 -18.37 7.95
N GLN A 220 -12.24 -18.02 8.13
CA GLN A 220 -11.22 -17.98 7.06
C GLN A 220 -11.63 -17.12 5.86
N SER A 221 -12.35 -16.01 6.11
CA SER A 221 -12.80 -15.06 5.08
C SER A 221 -11.85 -13.87 4.88
N CYS A 222 -10.76 -13.78 5.67
CA CYS A 222 -9.68 -12.80 5.55
C CYS A 222 -8.33 -13.34 6.01
N LEU A 223 -7.30 -12.53 5.79
CA LEU A 223 -5.96 -12.70 6.34
C LEU A 223 -5.56 -11.50 7.20
N PRO A 224 -4.68 -11.70 8.20
CA PRO A 224 -4.13 -10.58 8.95
C PRO A 224 -3.21 -9.72 8.10
N LEU A 225 -3.27 -8.41 8.32
CA LEU A 225 -2.28 -7.49 7.76
C LEU A 225 -0.91 -7.78 8.35
N GLY A 226 0.08 -7.74 7.48
CA GLY A 226 1.47 -7.84 7.92
C GLY A 226 2.44 -8.21 6.82
N GLY A 227 3.70 -7.96 7.12
CA GLY A 227 4.84 -8.21 6.23
C GLY A 227 6.12 -8.48 7.01
N GLN A 228 7.26 -7.98 6.54
CA GLN A 228 8.58 -8.34 7.09
C GLN A 228 9.43 -7.10 7.36
N SER A 229 9.65 -6.80 8.63
CA SER A 229 10.65 -5.82 9.04
C SER A 229 12.06 -6.39 8.85
N VAL A 230 13.04 -5.51 8.68
CA VAL A 230 14.43 -5.87 8.48
C VAL A 230 15.30 -5.14 9.48
N TRP A 231 16.27 -5.82 10.08
CA TRP A 231 17.32 -5.14 10.86
C TRP A 231 18.71 -5.70 10.55
N ALA A 232 19.73 -4.86 10.71
CA ALA A 232 21.13 -5.20 10.52
C ALA A 232 22.03 -4.43 11.51
N SER A 233 23.25 -4.92 11.74
CA SER A 233 24.22 -4.27 12.64
C SER A 233 25.51 -3.92 11.92
N LEU A 234 26.09 -2.76 12.25
CA LEU A 234 27.35 -2.27 11.66
C LEU A 234 28.34 -1.90 12.79
N PRO A 235 29.50 -2.58 12.91
CA PRO A 235 29.88 -3.80 12.18
C PRO A 235 29.00 -5.01 12.57
N PRO A 236 29.05 -6.13 11.83
CA PRO A 236 28.32 -7.35 12.17
C PRO A 236 28.67 -7.83 13.58
N MET A 237 27.65 -8.10 14.40
CA MET A 237 27.85 -8.70 15.71
C MET A 237 28.24 -10.18 15.60
N SER A 238 29.25 -10.61 16.36
CA SER A 238 29.55 -12.03 16.52
C SER A 238 28.66 -12.64 17.61
N ASN A 239 28.24 -13.90 17.43
CA ASN A 239 27.54 -14.69 18.47
C ASN A 239 28.42 -15.00 19.72
N ALA A 240 29.63 -14.44 19.82
CA ALA A 240 30.62 -14.78 20.84
C ALA A 240 30.46 -13.99 22.15
N SER A 241 30.09 -14.71 23.22
CA SER A 241 30.14 -14.39 24.66
C SER A 241 29.45 -13.10 25.15
N LYS A 242 28.52 -13.27 26.10
CA LYS A 242 27.78 -12.19 26.81
C LYS A 242 28.65 -11.17 27.57
N GLU A 243 29.97 -11.36 27.65
CA GLU A 243 30.85 -10.56 28.52
C GLU A 243 31.35 -9.25 27.90
N HIS A 244 31.18 -9.00 26.59
CA HIS A 244 31.74 -7.82 25.91
C HIS A 244 30.74 -7.06 25.00
N GLN A 245 29.44 -7.11 25.31
CA GLN A 245 28.41 -6.47 24.50
C GLN A 245 28.39 -4.94 24.68
N LYS A 246 28.47 -4.21 23.56
CA LYS A 246 28.44 -2.73 23.52
C LYS A 246 26.99 -2.21 23.64
N PRO A 247 26.76 -1.04 24.25
CA PRO A 247 25.47 -0.36 24.17
C PRO A 247 25.07 -0.09 22.71
N ILE A 248 23.79 -0.21 22.40
CA ILE A 248 23.25 -0.06 21.05
C ILE A 248 22.68 1.35 20.85
N ILE A 249 23.03 1.95 19.72
CA ILE A 249 22.28 3.03 19.09
C ILE A 249 21.43 2.38 18.00
N MET A 250 20.11 2.36 18.23
CA MET A 250 19.15 1.86 17.27
C MET A 250 18.66 3.00 16.38
N VAL A 251 18.80 2.83 15.07
CA VAL A 251 18.41 3.79 14.05
C VAL A 251 17.29 3.19 13.25
N VAL A 252 16.14 3.84 13.21
CA VAL A 252 14.91 3.22 12.69
C VAL A 252 14.27 4.11 11.62
N ALA A 253 13.65 3.48 10.63
CA ALA A 253 12.77 4.13 9.66
C ALA A 253 11.61 3.20 9.33
N SER A 254 10.49 3.76 8.89
CA SER A 254 9.36 2.98 8.38
C SER A 254 9.53 2.70 6.89
N GLN A 255 9.13 1.52 6.43
CA GLN A 255 9.19 1.14 5.01
C GLN A 255 7.81 0.98 4.36
N ASP A 256 6.72 1.05 5.11
CA ASP A 256 5.35 0.96 4.59
C ASP A 256 4.59 2.28 4.63
N SER A 257 3.57 2.38 3.78
CA SER A 257 2.62 3.48 3.74
C SER A 257 1.20 2.97 3.52
N ALA A 258 0.22 3.82 3.74
CA ALA A 258 -1.17 3.54 3.41
C ALA A 258 -1.72 4.50 2.33
N SER A 259 -2.85 4.13 1.74
CA SER A 259 -3.59 4.96 0.79
C SER A 259 -5.06 4.57 0.79
N PHE A 260 -5.95 5.48 0.40
CA PHE A 260 -7.35 5.16 0.15
C PHE A 260 -7.49 4.09 -0.96
N PHE A 261 -6.57 4.10 -1.92
CA PHE A 261 -6.49 3.12 -2.99
C PHE A 261 -5.26 2.24 -2.74
N ARG A 262 -5.50 0.99 -2.33
CA ARG A 262 -4.51 0.06 -1.77
C ARG A 262 -3.23 -0.02 -2.60
N ASP A 263 -3.38 -0.18 -3.91
CA ASP A 263 -2.26 -0.43 -4.83
C ASP A 263 -1.51 0.86 -5.24
N ARG A 264 -1.89 2.01 -4.69
CA ARG A 264 -1.25 3.32 -4.87
C ARG A 264 -0.81 3.92 -3.54
N SER A 265 -0.01 3.14 -2.81
CA SER A 265 0.63 3.46 -1.53
C SER A 265 2.13 3.73 -1.73
N LEU A 266 2.49 4.89 -2.29
CA LEU A 266 3.90 5.25 -2.50
C LEU A 266 4.54 5.86 -1.24
N GLY A 267 3.88 6.82 -0.57
CA GLY A 267 4.42 7.42 0.65
C GLY A 267 5.81 8.07 0.47
N ALA A 268 6.00 8.83 -0.62
CA ALA A 268 7.31 9.39 -0.99
C ALA A 268 7.96 10.19 0.13
N ASP A 269 7.25 11.15 0.74
CA ASP A 269 7.76 11.90 1.88
C ASP A 269 7.59 11.09 3.17
N SER A 270 6.41 10.53 3.40
CA SER A 270 6.10 9.77 4.61
C SER A 270 5.76 8.30 4.25
N PRO A 271 6.64 7.31 4.49
CA PRO A 271 7.95 7.40 5.16
C PRO A 271 9.18 7.18 4.26
N ILE A 272 9.02 6.96 2.95
CA ILE A 272 10.12 6.42 2.12
C ILE A 272 11.31 7.39 2.04
N SER A 273 11.11 8.70 2.19
CA SER A 273 12.21 9.67 2.29
C SER A 273 13.16 9.36 3.46
N GLY A 274 12.61 8.97 4.62
CA GLY A 274 13.36 8.58 5.81
C GLY A 274 14.07 7.24 5.63
N LEU A 275 13.41 6.27 5.00
CA LEU A 275 14.02 4.99 4.64
C LEU A 275 15.22 5.19 3.71
N ILE A 276 15.09 5.98 2.64
CA ILE A 276 16.19 6.26 1.71
C ILE A 276 17.33 6.97 2.45
N ALA A 277 17.03 7.90 3.35
CA ALA A 277 18.05 8.54 4.18
C ALA A 277 18.77 7.54 5.10
N LEU A 278 18.05 6.57 5.68
CA LEU A 278 18.62 5.49 6.48
C LEU A 278 19.58 4.62 5.66
N LEU A 279 19.11 4.09 4.52
CA LEU A 279 19.92 3.23 3.64
C LEU A 279 21.18 3.95 3.16
N THR A 280 21.05 5.23 2.80
CA THR A 280 22.16 6.06 2.34
C THR A 280 23.15 6.38 3.48
N ALA A 281 22.66 6.59 4.71
CA ALA A 281 23.53 6.77 5.87
C ALA A 281 24.31 5.49 6.19
N VAL A 282 23.68 4.32 6.05
CA VAL A 282 24.35 3.01 6.19
C VAL A 282 25.43 2.84 5.13
N ASP A 283 25.14 3.18 3.87
CA ASP A 283 26.14 3.15 2.80
C ASP A 283 27.33 4.07 3.12
N ALA A 284 27.09 5.32 3.51
CA ALA A 284 28.16 6.26 3.88
C ALA A 284 29.05 5.74 5.03
N LEU A 285 28.44 5.10 6.03
CA LEU A 285 29.16 4.53 7.18
C LEU A 285 29.89 3.22 6.86
N SER A 286 29.39 2.41 5.92
CA SER A 286 29.99 1.12 5.55
C SER A 286 31.40 1.22 4.97
N HIS A 287 31.74 2.37 4.41
CA HIS A 287 33.06 2.64 3.83
C HIS A 287 34.14 2.94 4.88
N LEU A 288 33.76 3.09 6.15
CA LEU A 288 34.69 3.39 7.22
C LEU A 288 35.46 2.15 7.68
N HIS A 289 36.77 2.30 7.86
CA HIS A 289 37.61 1.29 8.47
C HIS A 289 37.55 1.37 10.00
N ASP A 290 37.89 0.27 10.69
CA ASP A 290 38.01 0.22 12.15
C ASP A 290 36.74 0.55 12.98
N LEU A 291 35.54 0.38 12.41
CA LEU A 291 34.28 0.53 13.14
C LEU A 291 34.17 -0.37 14.38
N GLY A 292 34.92 -1.48 14.43
CA GLY A 292 35.07 -2.33 15.61
C GLY A 292 35.62 -1.61 16.85
N LYS A 293 36.28 -0.45 16.71
CA LYS A 293 36.81 0.35 17.82
C LYS A 293 35.76 1.26 18.48
N LEU A 294 34.61 1.47 17.85
CA LEU A 294 33.53 2.30 18.40
C LEU A 294 33.06 1.78 19.76
N LYS A 295 32.64 2.68 20.65
CA LYS A 295 32.17 2.32 22.00
C LYS A 295 30.76 1.78 22.00
N LYS A 296 29.96 2.17 21.01
CA LYS A 296 28.58 1.72 20.82
C LYS A 296 28.43 0.94 19.54
N GLN A 297 27.48 0.01 19.53
CA GLN A 297 27.07 -0.76 18.37
C GLN A 297 25.99 0.02 17.62
N LEU A 298 26.12 0.14 16.30
CA LEU A 298 25.05 0.67 15.46
C LEU A 298 24.15 -0.48 15.00
N VAL A 299 22.85 -0.31 15.16
CA VAL A 299 21.82 -1.22 14.66
C VAL A 299 20.83 -0.39 13.84
N PHE A 300 20.57 -0.83 12.62
CA PHE A 300 19.64 -0.19 11.69
C PHE A 300 18.42 -1.08 11.50
N ALA A 301 17.23 -0.52 11.56
CA ALA A 301 15.99 -1.25 11.31
C ALA A 301 15.05 -0.49 10.37
N ALA A 302 14.47 -1.21 9.42
CA ALA A 302 13.34 -0.77 8.59
C ALA A 302 12.11 -1.54 9.07
N PHE A 303 11.14 -0.85 9.66
CA PHE A 303 9.93 -1.46 10.19
C PHE A 303 8.80 -1.42 9.16
N ASP A 304 8.15 -2.57 8.99
CA ASP A 304 6.97 -2.75 8.17
C ASP A 304 5.69 -2.69 9.02
N GLY A 305 4.55 -2.39 8.39
CA GLY A 305 3.26 -2.26 9.04
C GLY A 305 3.17 -1.15 10.09
N GLU A 306 4.03 -0.14 10.04
CA GLU A 306 3.96 1.00 10.94
C GLU A 306 2.72 1.86 10.67
N ALA A 307 2.22 1.93 9.43
CA ALA A 307 0.97 2.63 9.10
C ALA A 307 -0.28 1.97 9.71
N TRP A 308 -0.17 0.72 10.17
CA TRP A 308 -1.29 -0.13 10.60
C TRP A 308 -1.24 -0.51 12.08
N GLY A 309 -0.90 0.44 12.95
CA GLY A 309 -0.86 0.20 14.40
C GLY A 309 0.51 -0.24 14.90
N TYR A 310 1.58 0.21 14.25
CA TYR A 310 2.97 -0.09 14.61
C TYR A 310 3.28 -1.59 14.65
N LEU A 311 2.80 -2.34 13.64
CA LEU A 311 2.86 -3.82 13.65
C LEU A 311 4.31 -4.32 13.77
N GLY A 312 5.23 -3.78 12.97
CA GLY A 312 6.63 -4.18 12.95
C GLY A 312 7.37 -3.82 14.22
N SER A 313 7.35 -2.56 14.64
CA SER A 313 8.09 -2.11 15.81
C SER A 313 7.58 -2.74 17.12
N ARG A 314 6.26 -2.97 17.24
CA ARG A 314 5.70 -3.69 18.40
C ARG A 314 6.07 -5.17 18.39
N LYS A 315 6.01 -5.82 17.23
CA LYS A 315 6.36 -7.25 17.12
C LYS A 315 7.86 -7.47 17.37
N PHE A 316 8.72 -6.59 16.85
CA PHE A 316 10.14 -6.58 17.17
C PHE A 316 10.41 -6.50 18.68
N LEU A 317 9.72 -5.60 19.39
CA LEU A 317 9.86 -5.46 20.85
C LEU A 317 9.32 -6.67 21.61
N GLN A 318 8.27 -7.33 21.10
CA GLN A 318 7.79 -8.59 21.66
C GLN A 318 8.82 -9.71 21.49
N GLU A 319 9.39 -9.84 20.30
CA GLU A 319 10.40 -10.87 20.01
C GLU A 319 11.68 -10.67 20.83
N LEU A 320 12.05 -9.43 21.12
CA LEU A 320 13.16 -9.12 22.05
C LEU A 320 12.91 -9.60 23.49
N ASP A 321 11.67 -9.54 23.96
CA ASP A 321 11.31 -10.01 25.29
C ASP A 321 11.22 -11.55 25.35
N GLU A 322 10.74 -12.16 24.27
CA GLU A 322 10.60 -13.61 24.13
C GLU A 322 11.96 -14.29 23.82
N GLY A 323 12.92 -13.53 23.30
CA GLY A 323 14.24 -14.02 22.92
C GLY A 323 14.21 -14.84 21.64
N ASP A 324 13.39 -14.44 20.66
CA ASP A 324 13.22 -15.14 19.38
C ASP A 324 14.50 -15.11 18.52
N ASP A 325 14.61 -16.09 17.62
CA ASP A 325 15.74 -16.22 16.69
C ASP A 325 15.82 -15.06 15.68
N SER A 326 14.70 -14.40 15.39
CA SER A 326 14.62 -13.21 14.52
C SER A 326 15.41 -12.00 15.06
N VAL A 327 15.58 -11.90 16.38
CA VAL A 327 16.28 -10.80 17.06
C VAL A 327 17.55 -11.24 17.78
N ASN A 328 17.98 -12.48 17.52
CA ASN A 328 19.16 -13.07 18.13
C ASN A 328 20.40 -12.19 17.91
N GLY A 329 21.08 -11.87 19.01
CA GLY A 329 22.23 -10.96 19.08
C GLY A 329 21.91 -9.62 19.75
N ILE A 330 20.64 -9.23 19.83
CA ILE A 330 20.18 -8.00 20.49
C ILE A 330 19.36 -8.35 21.74
N ASN A 331 19.47 -7.51 22.77
CA ASN A 331 18.60 -7.53 23.93
C ASN A 331 18.02 -6.13 24.17
N SER A 332 16.77 -6.04 24.63
CA SER A 332 16.12 -4.77 24.97
C SER A 332 16.91 -3.93 25.98
N SER A 333 17.65 -4.55 26.91
CA SER A 333 18.51 -3.84 27.87
C SER A 333 19.75 -3.18 27.27
N MET A 334 20.13 -3.58 26.05
CA MET A 334 21.31 -3.03 25.35
C MET A 334 20.96 -1.75 24.57
N ILE A 335 19.69 -1.54 24.24
CA ILE A 335 19.23 -0.39 23.46
C ILE A 335 19.27 0.85 24.35
N GLU A 336 20.33 1.66 24.22
CA GLU A 336 20.52 2.89 25.00
C GLU A 336 19.86 4.09 24.33
N GLN A 337 19.92 4.15 23.00
CA GLN A 337 19.48 5.30 22.21
C GLN A 337 18.65 4.81 21.02
N VAL A 338 17.53 5.49 20.76
CA VAL A 338 16.70 5.28 19.56
C VAL A 338 16.62 6.58 18.79
N LEU A 339 17.09 6.57 17.54
CA LEU A 339 16.98 7.68 16.59
C LEU A 339 16.10 7.21 15.44
N GLU A 340 14.91 7.77 15.31
CA GLU A 340 14.05 7.52 14.16
C GLU A 340 14.24 8.60 13.10
N ILE A 341 14.32 8.19 11.84
CA ILE A 341 14.32 9.07 10.68
C ILE A 341 12.91 9.04 10.10
N GLY A 342 12.18 10.14 10.28
CA GLY A 342 10.82 10.31 9.79
C GLY A 342 10.79 10.89 8.37
N SER A 343 9.90 11.85 8.16
CA SER A 343 9.75 12.56 6.88
C SER A 343 10.85 13.59 6.74
N VAL A 344 11.75 13.38 5.79
CA VAL A 344 12.93 14.25 5.56
C VAL A 344 13.03 14.73 4.12
N GLY A 345 12.00 14.48 3.31
CA GLY A 345 11.97 14.81 1.89
C GLY A 345 11.82 16.30 1.62
N LYS A 346 11.35 17.09 2.59
CA LYS A 346 10.96 18.51 2.38
C LYS A 346 11.69 19.50 3.29
N GLY A 347 12.84 19.10 3.84
CA GLY A 347 13.67 19.92 4.73
C GLY A 347 14.34 21.13 4.08
N ILE A 348 14.28 21.28 2.75
CA ILE A 348 14.83 22.46 2.05
C ILE A 348 13.76 23.53 1.92
N SER A 349 13.99 24.69 2.55
CA SER A 349 13.15 25.88 2.42
C SER A 349 14.00 27.12 2.16
N GLN A 350 13.70 27.84 1.07
CA GLN A 350 14.38 29.09 0.70
C GLN A 350 15.93 28.98 0.60
N GLY A 351 16.45 27.79 0.29
CA GLY A 351 17.88 27.53 0.11
C GLY A 351 18.62 27.08 1.38
N ASP A 352 17.96 27.10 2.54
CA ASP A 352 18.47 26.52 3.79
C ASP A 352 17.88 25.12 3.99
N THR A 353 18.71 24.16 4.40
CA THR A 353 18.24 22.83 4.83
C THR A 353 18.05 22.84 6.35
N LEU A 354 16.83 22.60 6.81
CA LEU A 354 16.47 22.61 8.22
C LEU A 354 15.64 21.37 8.58
N PHE A 355 16.13 20.64 9.59
CA PHE A 355 15.40 19.54 10.22
C PHE A 355 15.09 19.86 11.69
N TYR A 356 14.07 19.17 12.21
CA TYR A 356 13.62 19.28 13.58
C TYR A 356 13.77 17.95 14.29
N ALA A 357 14.36 18.01 15.47
CA ALA A 357 14.58 16.87 16.34
C ALA A 357 13.49 16.87 17.42
N HIS A 358 12.53 15.95 17.28
CA HIS A 358 11.42 15.76 18.21
C HIS A 358 11.85 14.80 19.31
N ALA A 359 12.06 15.32 20.52
CA ALA A 359 12.49 14.52 21.65
C ALA A 359 11.28 14.00 22.46
N SER A 360 11.28 12.70 22.71
CA SER A 360 10.30 11.99 23.54
C SER A 360 10.07 12.62 24.92
N ARG A 361 11.17 12.99 25.60
CA ARG A 361 11.20 13.67 26.91
C ARG A 361 12.50 14.45 27.04
N ASN A 362 12.54 15.42 27.96
CA ASN A 362 13.77 16.11 28.32
C ASN A 362 14.66 15.23 29.24
N SER A 363 15.18 14.12 28.70
CA SER A 363 16.07 13.19 29.41
C SER A 363 17.54 13.46 29.06
N SER A 364 18.47 12.94 29.88
CA SER A 364 19.91 13.01 29.58
C SER A 364 20.25 12.29 28.28
N ILE A 365 19.52 11.22 27.93
CA ILE A 365 19.73 10.43 26.70
C ILE A 365 19.28 11.23 25.47
N SER A 366 18.08 11.83 25.49
CA SER A 366 17.60 12.65 24.37
C SER A 366 18.49 13.88 24.17
N LYS A 367 19.01 14.49 25.24
CA LYS A 367 20.02 15.56 25.13
C LYS A 367 21.29 15.08 24.43
N LYS A 368 21.83 13.91 24.78
CA LYS A 368 23.01 13.35 24.09
C LYS A 368 22.75 13.16 22.59
N ILE A 369 21.56 12.67 22.21
CA ILE A 369 21.21 12.49 20.79
C ILE A 369 21.12 13.87 20.09
N LEU A 370 20.48 14.85 20.73
CA LEU A 370 20.40 16.23 20.22
C LEU A 370 21.80 16.87 20.08
N ASP A 371 22.68 16.72 21.06
CA ASP A 371 24.04 17.23 21.04
C ASP A 371 24.86 16.56 19.92
N GLY A 372 24.65 15.26 19.70
CA GLY A 372 25.24 14.51 18.59
C GLY A 372 24.75 15.00 17.22
N LEU A 373 23.44 15.24 17.09
CA LEU A 373 22.84 15.82 15.88
C LEU A 373 23.37 17.24 15.61
N GLN A 374 23.46 18.07 16.66
CA GLN A 374 24.02 19.42 16.54
C GLN A 374 25.50 19.37 16.13
N SER A 375 26.29 18.48 16.72
CA SER A 375 27.70 18.29 16.37
C SER A 375 27.86 17.78 14.93
N GLY A 376 26.96 16.89 14.48
CA GLY A 376 26.88 16.44 13.10
C GLY A 376 26.57 17.59 12.14
N SER A 377 25.60 18.43 12.49
CA SER A 377 25.23 19.66 11.75
C SER A 377 26.40 20.64 11.66
N ASP A 378 27.09 20.92 12.78
CA ASP A 378 28.24 21.82 12.82
C ASP A 378 29.39 21.29 11.94
N SER A 379 29.59 19.97 11.90
CA SER A 379 30.61 19.34 11.05
C SER A 379 30.33 19.49 9.55
N LEU A 380 29.06 19.67 9.17
CA LEU A 380 28.64 19.84 7.77
C LEU A 380 28.82 21.27 7.26
N GLY A 381 29.18 22.22 8.12
CA GLY A 381 29.57 23.61 7.85
C GLY A 381 29.22 24.22 6.48
N SER A 382 29.90 23.80 5.41
CA SER A 382 29.69 24.29 4.03
C SER A 382 28.34 23.92 3.41
N ASP A 383 27.73 22.83 3.86
CA ASP A 383 26.52 22.23 3.28
C ASP A 383 25.24 22.84 3.88
N ASN A 384 25.38 23.75 4.86
CA ASN A 384 24.30 24.51 5.51
C ASN A 384 23.13 23.65 6.04
N VAL A 385 23.41 22.41 6.44
CA VAL A 385 22.43 21.51 7.03
C VAL A 385 22.28 21.84 8.52
N LYS A 386 21.12 22.36 8.90
CA LYS A 386 20.80 22.79 10.28
C LYS A 386 19.83 21.80 10.91
N VAL A 387 20.00 21.57 12.21
CA VAL A 387 19.03 20.86 13.04
C VAL A 387 18.60 21.75 14.21
N LYS A 388 17.32 21.71 14.57
CA LYS A 388 16.79 22.42 15.75
C LYS A 388 15.97 21.46 16.62
N PRO A 389 15.93 21.65 17.94
CA PRO A 389 14.92 20.97 18.75
C PRO A 389 13.54 21.44 18.33
N ALA A 390 12.58 20.51 18.24
CA ALA A 390 11.18 20.84 17.95
C ALA A 390 10.55 21.68 19.07
N ALA A 391 9.49 22.41 18.73
CA ALA A 391 8.81 23.32 19.63
C ALA A 391 8.31 22.60 20.89
N SER A 392 8.64 23.16 22.06
CA SER A 392 8.18 22.64 23.36
C SER A 392 6.65 22.66 23.56
N SER A 393 5.91 23.32 22.67
CA SER A 393 4.45 23.32 22.64
C SER A 393 3.85 22.05 22.03
N ASN A 394 4.64 21.27 21.30
CA ASN A 394 4.18 19.99 20.76
C ASN A 394 3.87 19.01 21.90
N PRO A 395 2.88 18.12 21.75
CA PRO A 395 2.48 17.20 22.83
C PRO A 395 3.53 16.11 23.13
N GLY A 396 4.49 15.90 22.23
CA GLY A 396 5.56 14.92 22.33
C GLY A 396 6.17 14.65 20.95
N VAL A 397 6.54 13.40 20.69
CA VAL A 397 7.00 12.96 19.36
C VAL A 397 5.81 12.82 18.39
N PRO A 398 6.01 13.08 17.09
CA PRO A 398 5.00 12.79 16.07
C PRO A 398 4.71 11.28 15.99
N PRO A 399 3.61 10.86 15.33
CA PRO A 399 3.30 9.44 15.10
C PRO A 399 4.48 8.73 14.44
N SER A 400 5.10 7.81 15.17
CA SER A 400 6.35 7.18 14.75
C SER A 400 6.61 5.87 15.53
N SER A 401 7.49 5.02 15.00
CA SER A 401 7.88 3.73 15.60
C SER A 401 8.39 3.90 17.04
N LEU A 402 9.02 5.05 17.35
CA LEU A 402 9.50 5.42 18.68
C LEU A 402 8.39 5.39 19.74
N MET A 403 7.12 5.61 19.35
CA MET A 403 5.98 5.46 20.27
C MET A 403 5.91 4.05 20.85
N SER A 404 6.19 3.02 20.05
CA SER A 404 6.25 1.62 20.48
C SER A 404 7.30 1.39 21.56
N PHE A 405 8.51 1.91 21.32
CA PHE A 405 9.62 1.83 22.27
C PHE A 405 9.32 2.54 23.59
N MET A 406 8.72 3.73 23.52
CA MET A 406 8.36 4.53 24.70
C MET A 406 7.25 3.91 25.54
N ARG A 407 6.26 3.28 24.88
CA ARG A 407 5.15 2.59 25.55
C ARG A 407 5.61 1.29 26.20
N LYS A 408 6.50 0.55 25.54
CA LYS A 408 7.08 -0.69 26.07
C LYS A 408 7.97 -0.44 27.28
N ASN A 409 8.86 0.54 27.19
CA ASN A 409 9.74 0.92 28.29
C ASN A 409 9.76 2.43 28.46
N THR A 410 9.17 2.89 29.56
CA THR A 410 9.07 4.32 29.89
C THR A 410 10.43 5.01 30.13
N SER A 411 11.51 4.23 30.29
CA SER A 411 12.88 4.74 30.39
C SER A 411 13.55 4.92 29.02
N THR A 412 13.01 4.31 27.96
CA THR A 412 13.50 4.50 26.60
C THR A 412 13.31 5.96 26.20
N SER A 413 14.41 6.58 25.82
CA SER A 413 14.45 7.96 25.35
C SER A 413 15.02 7.97 23.94
N GLY A 414 14.27 8.57 23.03
CA GLY A 414 14.69 8.72 21.64
C GLY A 414 14.36 10.09 21.08
N VAL A 415 14.75 10.25 19.83
CA VAL A 415 14.52 11.44 19.00
C VAL A 415 13.97 10.97 17.65
N VAL A 416 12.98 11.68 17.13
CA VAL A 416 12.52 11.56 15.73
C VAL A 416 13.05 12.76 14.96
N LEU A 417 13.76 12.53 13.87
CA LEU A 417 14.24 13.56 12.96
C LEU A 417 13.20 13.76 11.85
N GLU A 418 12.68 14.97 11.73
CA GLU A 418 11.62 15.35 10.79
C GLU A 418 11.99 16.63 10.04
N ASP A 419 11.34 16.90 8.92
CA ASP A 419 11.42 18.17 8.19
C ASP A 419 10.45 19.25 8.67
N PHE A 420 9.63 18.93 9.68
CA PHE A 420 8.63 19.84 10.23
C PHE A 420 8.78 20.07 11.73
N ASP A 421 8.34 21.26 12.18
CA ASP A 421 8.36 21.64 13.60
C ASP A 421 7.12 21.14 14.35
N SER A 422 5.90 21.52 13.93
CA SER A 422 4.67 21.21 14.68
C SER A 422 3.61 20.44 13.88
N GLN A 423 3.61 20.54 12.56
CA GLN A 423 2.61 19.93 11.68
C GLN A 423 3.32 19.44 10.42
N PHE A 424 2.87 18.32 9.85
CA PHE A 424 3.51 17.71 8.70
C PHE A 424 3.74 18.72 7.55
N SER A 425 4.95 18.74 7.01
CA SER A 425 5.24 19.38 5.72
C SER A 425 4.54 18.64 4.56
N ASN A 426 4.28 17.35 4.76
CA ASN A 426 3.56 16.50 3.84
C ASN A 426 2.07 16.83 3.81
N LYS A 427 1.60 17.36 2.69
CA LYS A 427 0.18 17.68 2.43
C LYS A 427 -0.59 16.49 1.85
N PHE A 428 0.11 15.39 1.60
CA PHE A 428 -0.40 14.19 0.93
C PHE A 428 -0.20 12.93 1.78
N TYR A 429 -0.10 13.06 3.10
CA TYR A 429 0.08 11.93 4.01
C TYR A 429 -0.96 10.82 3.75
N HIS A 430 -0.48 9.59 3.53
CA HIS A 430 -1.28 8.42 3.13
C HIS A 430 -2.19 8.64 1.91
N SER A 431 -1.73 9.42 0.94
CA SER A 431 -2.41 9.66 -0.34
C SER A 431 -1.60 9.11 -1.50
N HIS A 432 -2.29 8.70 -2.56
CA HIS A 432 -1.66 8.32 -3.83
C HIS A 432 -0.88 9.47 -4.49
N LEU A 433 -1.07 10.71 -4.03
CA LEU A 433 -0.36 11.90 -4.50
C LEU A 433 0.99 12.13 -3.80
N ASP A 434 1.31 11.36 -2.74
CA ASP A 434 2.63 11.39 -2.12
C ASP A 434 3.66 10.68 -3.01
N SER A 435 3.99 11.37 -4.09
CA SER A 435 4.80 10.92 -5.22
C SER A 435 6.20 11.55 -5.17
N PRO A 436 7.15 11.12 -6.03
CA PRO A 436 8.48 11.75 -6.09
C PRO A 436 8.46 13.27 -6.27
N ALA A 437 7.41 13.84 -6.87
CA ALA A 437 7.27 15.28 -7.04
C ALA A 437 7.02 16.02 -5.71
N ASN A 438 6.65 15.32 -4.64
CA ASN A 438 6.42 15.88 -3.30
C ASN A 438 7.71 16.02 -2.47
N ILE A 439 8.81 15.42 -2.90
CA ILE A 439 10.08 15.35 -2.17
C ILE A 439 11.23 16.02 -2.94
N ASN A 440 12.34 16.25 -2.23
CA ASN A 440 13.57 16.77 -2.79
C ASN A 440 14.75 15.84 -2.47
N SER A 441 15.41 15.32 -3.51
CA SER A 441 16.55 14.39 -3.37
C SER A 441 17.71 14.99 -2.56
N SER A 442 17.97 16.30 -2.70
CA SER A 442 19.00 17.00 -1.92
C SER A 442 18.65 17.09 -0.44
N SER A 443 17.36 17.18 -0.09
CA SER A 443 16.90 17.14 1.31
C SER A 443 17.20 15.77 1.93
N ILE A 444 16.88 14.70 1.22
CA ILE A 444 17.14 13.32 1.66
C ILE A 444 18.64 13.07 1.80
N ALA A 445 19.45 13.52 0.83
CA ALA A 445 20.91 13.41 0.90
C ALA A 445 21.50 14.18 2.10
N ALA A 446 20.98 15.38 2.38
CA ALA A 446 21.39 16.17 3.55
C ALA A 446 21.00 15.51 4.87
N ALA A 447 19.81 14.91 4.96
CA ALA A 447 19.39 14.14 6.13
C ALA A 447 20.30 12.92 6.35
N ALA A 448 20.60 12.16 5.28
CA ALA A 448 21.52 11.04 5.34
C ALA A 448 22.92 11.45 5.82
N ALA A 449 23.43 12.59 5.34
CA ALA A 449 24.75 13.10 5.73
C ALA A 449 24.78 13.53 7.20
N LEU A 450 23.73 14.23 7.65
CA LEU A 450 23.55 14.62 9.04
C LEU A 450 23.51 13.38 9.94
N VAL A 451 22.68 12.39 9.59
CA VAL A 451 22.52 11.18 10.38
C VAL A 451 23.83 10.38 10.43
N ALA A 452 24.47 10.11 9.29
CA ALA A 452 25.71 9.34 9.25
C ALA A 452 26.81 9.95 10.14
N ARG A 453 27.04 11.26 10.04
CA ARG A 453 28.05 11.96 10.85
C ARG A 453 27.66 12.00 12.33
N SER A 454 26.39 12.23 12.64
CA SER A 454 25.89 12.22 14.01
C SER A 454 26.04 10.85 14.67
N LEU A 455 25.77 9.77 13.94
CA LEU A 455 25.93 8.40 14.43
C LEU A 455 27.38 8.06 14.73
N TYR A 456 28.32 8.47 13.86
CA TYR A 456 29.75 8.29 14.13
C TYR A 456 30.19 9.02 15.41
N ILE A 457 29.74 10.26 15.60
CA ILE A 457 30.00 11.05 16.82
C ILE A 457 29.37 10.38 18.06
N LEU A 458 28.12 9.95 17.96
CA LEU A 458 27.44 9.28 19.08
C LEU A 458 28.10 7.93 19.44
N ALA A 459 28.56 7.18 18.44
CA ALA A 459 29.17 5.87 18.63
C ALA A 459 30.61 5.91 19.14
N THR A 460 31.33 7.02 18.92
CA THR A 460 32.65 7.28 19.53
C THR A 460 32.54 7.62 21.02
N ALA A 461 31.38 8.12 21.46
CA ALA A 461 31.04 8.39 22.85
C ALA A 461 32.02 9.35 23.55
N ASP A 462 32.76 8.88 24.55
CA ASP A 462 33.72 9.66 25.34
C ASP A 462 35.12 9.73 24.70
N MET A 463 35.35 9.00 23.61
CA MET A 463 36.61 9.08 22.86
C MET A 463 36.69 10.36 22.03
N PRO A 464 37.90 10.91 21.80
CA PRO A 464 38.06 12.02 20.87
C PRO A 464 37.62 11.61 19.47
N VAL A 465 36.72 12.41 18.88
CA VAL A 465 36.25 12.21 17.50
C VAL A 465 37.42 12.42 16.55
N ASP A 466 37.75 11.42 15.73
CA ASP A 466 38.72 11.59 14.66
C ASP A 466 38.11 12.41 13.52
N LEU A 467 38.51 13.68 13.47
CA LEU A 467 38.04 14.63 12.46
C LEU A 467 38.44 14.22 11.03
N MET A 468 39.52 13.44 10.85
CA MET A 468 39.88 12.94 9.52
C MET A 468 38.85 11.91 9.06
N THR A 469 38.54 10.94 9.90
CA THR A 469 37.50 9.93 9.63
C THR A 469 36.12 10.58 9.45
N LEU A 470 35.75 11.55 10.30
CA LEU A 470 34.48 12.27 10.19
C LEU A 470 34.33 12.97 8.82
N ASN A 471 35.39 13.59 8.31
CA ASN A 471 35.39 14.28 7.01
C ASN A 471 35.37 13.32 5.81
N THR A 472 35.73 12.04 6.00
CA THR A 472 35.58 11.02 4.95
C THR A 472 34.15 10.52 4.79
N ILE A 473 33.28 10.73 5.78
CA ILE A 473 31.85 10.38 5.68
C ILE A 473 31.19 11.32 4.68
N LYS A 474 30.94 10.79 3.49
CA LYS A 474 30.27 11.46 2.37
C LYS A 474 29.13 10.59 1.88
N VAL A 475 28.00 11.25 1.63
CA VAL A 475 26.82 10.61 1.06
C VAL A 475 26.92 10.58 -0.46
N ASN A 476 26.56 9.44 -1.05
CA ASN A 476 26.42 9.30 -2.50
C ASN A 476 25.05 9.85 -2.94
N VAL A 477 25.04 11.05 -3.52
CA VAL A 477 23.80 11.69 -4.02
C VAL A 477 23.17 10.90 -5.16
N THR A 478 23.98 10.27 -6.03
CA THR A 478 23.48 9.44 -7.13
C THR A 478 22.75 8.21 -6.61
N LEU A 479 23.20 7.62 -5.49
CA LEU A 479 22.48 6.54 -4.83
C LEU A 479 21.10 6.98 -4.33
N VAL A 480 20.98 8.20 -3.79
CA VAL A 480 19.69 8.76 -3.36
C VAL A 480 18.74 8.89 -4.54
N GLU A 481 19.21 9.44 -5.67
CA GLU A 481 18.41 9.59 -6.89
C GLU A 481 17.99 8.25 -7.47
N GLU A 482 18.90 7.27 -7.49
CA GLU A 482 18.60 5.92 -7.94
C GLU A 482 17.54 5.26 -7.03
N LEU A 483 17.70 5.32 -5.71
CA LEU A 483 16.72 4.77 -4.75
C LEU A 483 15.34 5.44 -4.86
N ILE A 484 15.27 6.75 -5.12
CA ILE A 484 13.99 7.44 -5.41
C ILE A 484 13.36 6.86 -6.68
N GLY A 485 14.15 6.69 -7.75
CA GLY A 485 13.66 6.07 -8.99
C GLY A 485 13.19 4.63 -8.78
N CYS A 486 13.90 3.85 -7.97
CA CYS A 486 13.56 2.45 -7.70
C CYS A 486 12.29 2.28 -6.87
N LEU A 487 12.19 3.04 -5.77
CA LEU A 487 11.17 2.84 -4.75
C LEU A 487 9.93 3.70 -4.96
N LEU A 488 9.97 4.74 -5.82
CA LEU A 488 8.86 5.70 -5.93
C LEU A 488 8.35 5.95 -7.36
N THR A 489 8.91 5.29 -8.39
CA THR A 489 8.38 5.36 -9.77
C THR A 489 8.04 3.97 -10.31
N CYS A 490 7.19 3.88 -11.33
CA CYS A 490 6.99 2.62 -12.06
C CYS A 490 8.02 2.40 -13.19
N ASP A 491 8.80 3.43 -13.56
CA ASP A 491 9.84 3.37 -14.59
C ASP A 491 11.03 4.23 -14.13
N PRO A 492 12.19 3.64 -13.80
CA PRO A 492 12.49 2.21 -13.90
C PRO A 492 11.81 1.34 -12.82
N GLY A 493 11.38 1.94 -11.70
CA GLY A 493 10.83 1.22 -10.54
C GLY A 493 11.77 0.12 -10.02
N LEU A 494 11.20 -0.96 -9.50
CA LEU A 494 11.98 -2.09 -8.97
C LEU A 494 12.81 -2.81 -10.05
N SER A 495 12.63 -2.47 -11.32
CA SER A 495 13.48 -2.93 -12.43
C SER A 495 14.78 -2.12 -12.59
N CYS A 496 15.08 -1.18 -11.70
CA CYS A 496 16.33 -0.42 -11.70
C CYS A 496 17.56 -1.31 -11.42
N ASP A 497 18.75 -0.81 -11.78
CA ASP A 497 20.00 -1.57 -11.74
C ASP A 497 20.37 -2.03 -10.32
N ILE A 498 20.28 -1.15 -9.32
CA ILE A 498 20.57 -1.53 -7.93
C ILE A 498 19.63 -2.61 -7.39
N VAL A 499 18.32 -2.56 -7.67
CA VAL A 499 17.38 -3.59 -7.19
C VAL A 499 17.64 -4.93 -7.89
N LYS A 500 17.83 -4.92 -9.22
CA LYS A 500 18.19 -6.13 -10.00
C LYS A 500 19.53 -6.74 -9.60
N SER A 501 20.42 -5.96 -8.99
CA SER A 501 21.68 -6.48 -8.46
C SER A 501 21.50 -7.36 -7.20
N PHE A 502 20.32 -7.30 -6.57
CA PHE A 502 20.03 -7.99 -5.31
C PHE A 502 18.87 -8.98 -5.37
N ILE A 503 17.80 -8.67 -6.11
CA ILE A 503 16.59 -9.48 -6.14
C ILE A 503 16.05 -9.66 -7.56
N SER A 504 15.19 -10.65 -7.72
CA SER A 504 14.32 -10.79 -8.89
C SER A 504 12.92 -10.26 -8.51
N PRO A 505 12.58 -9.00 -8.85
CA PRO A 505 11.32 -8.39 -8.45
C PRO A 505 10.12 -9.07 -9.14
N SER A 506 9.03 -9.22 -8.40
CA SER A 506 7.77 -9.78 -8.89
C SER A 506 6.98 -8.74 -9.70
N ASN A 507 7.10 -7.47 -9.32
CA ASN A 507 6.45 -6.34 -9.98
C ASN A 507 7.45 -5.23 -10.28
N THR A 508 7.24 -4.50 -11.38
CA THR A 508 8.09 -3.34 -11.69
C THR A 508 7.69 -2.09 -10.91
N CYS A 509 6.39 -1.85 -10.74
CA CYS A 509 5.93 -0.68 -9.99
C CYS A 509 5.88 -0.98 -8.48
N PRO A 510 6.56 -0.19 -7.64
CA PRO A 510 6.53 -0.37 -6.20
C PRO A 510 5.16 0.00 -5.62
N SER A 511 4.77 -0.75 -4.58
CA SER A 511 3.65 -0.43 -3.69
C SER A 511 4.11 -0.77 -2.28
N HIS A 512 4.17 0.22 -1.41
CA HIS A 512 4.62 0.05 -0.03
C HIS A 512 3.44 -0.24 0.89
N TYR A 513 2.48 -1.01 0.40
CA TYR A 513 1.42 -1.55 1.24
C TYR A 513 1.94 -2.76 1.99
N VAL A 514 1.70 -2.81 3.31
CA VAL A 514 2.17 -3.90 4.20
C VAL A 514 1.83 -5.31 3.73
N GLY A 515 0.72 -5.50 3.00
CA GLY A 515 0.30 -6.81 2.53
C GLY A 515 -0.38 -7.67 3.62
N VAL A 516 -0.38 -8.98 3.40
CA VAL A 516 -1.08 -9.96 4.25
C VAL A 516 -0.22 -11.20 4.48
N PHE A 517 -0.33 -11.81 5.66
CA PHE A 517 0.29 -13.11 5.93
C PHE A 517 -0.60 -14.24 5.42
N GLN A 518 -0.13 -14.96 4.39
CA GLN A 518 -0.89 -16.07 3.80
C GLN A 518 -0.70 -17.41 4.54
N ASP A 519 0.44 -17.62 5.19
CA ASP A 519 0.76 -18.82 5.95
C ASP A 519 1.51 -18.48 7.26
N SER A 520 2.06 -19.51 7.91
CA SER A 520 2.81 -19.39 9.17
C SER A 520 3.90 -18.32 9.07
N PRO A 521 3.94 -17.34 9.99
CA PRO A 521 5.06 -16.42 10.09
C PRO A 521 6.29 -17.21 10.53
N SER A 522 7.23 -17.46 9.63
CA SER A 522 8.48 -18.14 9.95
C SER A 522 9.64 -17.15 9.92
N SER A 523 10.55 -17.24 10.89
CA SER A 523 11.75 -16.41 11.01
C SER A 523 12.90 -16.90 10.11
N THR A 524 12.57 -17.42 8.92
CA THR A 524 13.56 -17.97 8.00
C THR A 524 14.36 -16.85 7.32
N GLN A 525 15.57 -17.18 6.84
CA GLN A 525 16.41 -16.25 6.07
C GLN A 525 15.81 -15.87 4.69
N SER A 526 14.82 -16.63 4.22
CA SER A 526 14.11 -16.38 2.96
C SER A 526 12.62 -16.64 3.17
N PRO A 527 11.93 -15.73 3.86
CA PRO A 527 10.50 -15.87 4.09
C PRO A 527 9.78 -15.78 2.75
N ALA A 528 8.90 -16.75 2.48
CA ALA A 528 8.17 -16.84 1.21
C ALA A 528 7.25 -15.63 0.94
N TYR A 529 6.96 -14.82 1.97
CA TYR A 529 6.02 -13.69 1.93
C TYR A 529 6.68 -12.33 2.14
N ALA A 530 8.02 -12.23 2.11
CA ALA A 530 8.63 -10.90 2.05
C ALA A 530 8.31 -10.26 0.69
N ASP A 531 7.74 -9.06 0.74
CA ASP A 531 7.50 -8.25 -0.44
C ASP A 531 8.83 -7.80 -1.08
N ASP A 532 8.76 -7.35 -2.32
CA ASP A 532 9.95 -6.95 -3.08
C ASP A 532 10.75 -5.83 -2.38
N THR A 533 10.11 -4.90 -1.68
CA THR A 533 10.77 -3.81 -0.94
C THR A 533 11.53 -4.38 0.25
N SER A 534 10.91 -5.23 1.07
CA SER A 534 11.57 -5.89 2.20
C SER A 534 12.74 -6.78 1.76
N ARG A 535 12.57 -7.52 0.65
CA ARG A 535 13.64 -8.36 0.06
C ARG A 535 14.82 -7.52 -0.41
N PHE A 536 14.56 -6.39 -1.06
CA PHE A 536 15.60 -5.45 -1.47
C PHE A 536 16.34 -4.86 -0.27
N ILE A 537 15.62 -4.37 0.74
CA ILE A 537 16.19 -3.73 1.93
C ILE A 537 17.05 -4.72 2.72
N TRP A 538 16.59 -5.97 2.87
CA TRP A 538 17.38 -7.02 3.51
C TRP A 538 18.70 -7.26 2.78
N ASN A 539 18.66 -7.42 1.45
CA ASN A 539 19.89 -7.66 0.67
C ASN A 539 20.83 -6.44 0.71
N PHE A 540 20.28 -5.23 0.56
CA PHE A 540 21.05 -4.00 0.61
C PHE A 540 21.73 -3.80 1.97
N LEU A 541 20.99 -3.98 3.08
CA LEU A 541 21.55 -3.85 4.42
C LEU A 541 22.56 -4.97 4.69
N ALA A 542 22.30 -6.21 4.27
CA ALA A 542 23.26 -7.31 4.38
C ALA A 542 24.56 -7.01 3.63
N ASP A 543 24.48 -6.48 2.41
CA ASP A 543 25.62 -6.10 1.59
C ASP A 543 26.47 -5.01 2.27
N ARG A 544 25.85 -3.88 2.62
CA ARG A 544 26.54 -2.69 3.17
C ARG A 544 27.04 -2.90 4.59
N THR A 545 26.36 -3.70 5.39
CA THR A 545 26.80 -3.93 6.77
C THR A 545 27.78 -5.09 6.90
N SER A 546 28.00 -5.87 5.84
CA SER A 546 28.86 -7.06 5.91
C SER A 546 30.35 -6.77 6.09
N THR A 547 31.05 -7.73 6.66
CA THR A 547 32.50 -7.88 6.46
C THR A 547 32.73 -8.92 5.38
N LEU A 548 33.58 -8.61 4.39
CA LEU A 548 33.98 -9.57 3.37
C LEU A 548 34.65 -10.78 4.03
N ALA A 549 33.95 -11.92 4.06
CA ALA A 549 34.54 -13.22 4.38
C ALA A 549 35.57 -13.57 3.31
N GLY A 550 36.68 -14.23 3.68
CA GLY A 550 37.83 -14.55 2.84
C GLY A 550 37.55 -14.86 1.35
N ASN A 551 37.66 -16.12 0.92
CA ASN A 551 37.32 -16.45 -0.47
C ASN A 551 35.80 -16.34 -0.65
N VAL A 552 35.35 -15.44 -1.54
CA VAL A 552 33.93 -15.25 -1.88
C VAL A 552 33.39 -16.55 -2.47
N SER A 553 32.54 -17.25 -1.72
CA SER A 553 31.80 -18.40 -2.21
C SER A 553 30.47 -17.96 -2.82
N SER A 554 30.08 -18.59 -3.92
CA SER A 554 28.78 -18.37 -4.55
C SER A 554 27.68 -19.14 -3.78
N CYS A 555 26.47 -18.60 -3.78
CA CYS A 555 25.34 -19.21 -3.09
C CYS A 555 24.02 -19.07 -3.88
N THR A 556 23.11 -19.99 -3.64
CA THR A 556 21.72 -19.95 -4.16
C THR A 556 20.76 -20.05 -2.97
N GLY A 557 20.78 -19.02 -2.13
CA GLY A 557 19.92 -18.88 -0.95
C GLY A 557 20.49 -19.42 0.37
N GLN A 558 21.57 -20.20 0.36
CA GLN A 558 22.18 -20.73 1.59
C GLN A 558 23.71 -20.66 1.56
N CYS A 559 24.30 -20.35 2.71
CA CYS A 559 25.74 -20.31 2.95
C CYS A 559 26.19 -21.44 3.88
N SER A 560 27.47 -21.79 3.84
CA SER A 560 28.01 -22.93 4.60
C SER A 560 28.21 -22.61 6.09
N ASN A 561 28.49 -21.34 6.43
CA ASN A 561 28.71 -20.91 7.80
C ASN A 561 27.43 -20.28 8.37
N GLU A 562 27.10 -20.58 9.64
CA GLU A 562 25.91 -20.04 10.32
C GLU A 562 25.94 -18.51 10.50
N SER A 563 27.13 -17.91 10.49
CA SER A 563 27.32 -16.46 10.56
C SER A 563 27.27 -15.78 9.18
N GLU A 564 27.11 -16.55 8.10
CA GLU A 564 27.04 -16.05 6.74
C GLU A 564 25.61 -16.03 6.22
N VAL A 565 25.33 -15.03 5.38
CA VAL A 565 24.06 -14.88 4.68
C VAL A 565 24.30 -14.75 3.18
N CYS A 566 23.34 -15.22 2.38
CA CYS A 566 23.44 -15.18 0.91
C CYS A 566 22.84 -13.89 0.36
N VAL A 567 23.69 -12.95 -0.05
CA VAL A 567 23.27 -11.69 -0.70
C VAL A 567 23.14 -11.93 -2.20
N GLY A 568 22.05 -11.51 -2.83
CA GLY A 568 21.85 -11.65 -4.27
C GLY A 568 21.47 -13.07 -4.70
N GLY A 569 20.95 -13.90 -3.79
CA GLY A 569 20.66 -15.32 -4.05
C GLY A 569 19.64 -15.59 -5.16
N GLU A 570 18.80 -14.60 -5.49
CA GLU A 570 17.76 -14.68 -6.53
C GLU A 570 18.23 -14.22 -7.92
N VAL A 571 19.44 -13.65 -8.02
CA VAL A 571 19.94 -13.02 -9.24
C VAL A 571 20.52 -14.08 -10.19
N GLU A 572 20.36 -13.86 -11.50
CA GLU A 572 20.99 -14.71 -12.52
C GLU A 572 22.52 -14.74 -12.33
N GLY A 573 23.07 -15.94 -12.08
CA GLY A 573 24.49 -16.13 -11.77
C GLY A 573 24.78 -16.47 -10.31
N GLY A 574 23.78 -16.41 -9.44
CA GLY A 574 23.88 -16.75 -8.02
C GLY A 574 24.44 -15.60 -7.17
N GLY A 575 24.15 -15.67 -5.87
CA GLY A 575 24.57 -14.69 -4.88
C GLY A 575 25.97 -14.94 -4.32
N ARG A 576 26.34 -14.14 -3.32
CA ARG A 576 27.61 -14.22 -2.60
C ARG A 576 27.39 -14.39 -1.09
N CYS A 577 28.17 -15.26 -0.46
CA CYS A 577 28.15 -15.41 0.99
C CYS A 577 28.93 -14.29 1.68
N VAL A 578 28.30 -13.66 2.67
CA VAL A 578 28.88 -12.56 3.45
C VAL A 578 28.61 -12.75 4.93
N VAL A 579 29.54 -12.30 5.78
CA VAL A 579 29.27 -12.24 7.22
C VAL A 579 28.43 -11.00 7.50
N SER A 580 27.16 -11.21 7.86
CA SER A 580 26.23 -10.17 8.24
C SER A 580 25.27 -10.69 9.30
N THR A 581 24.73 -9.78 10.11
CA THR A 581 23.68 -10.09 11.09
C THR A 581 22.29 -9.66 10.60
N THR A 582 22.12 -9.43 9.30
CA THR A 582 20.82 -8.99 8.79
C THR A 582 19.77 -10.09 8.98
N ARG A 583 18.64 -9.73 9.55
CA ARG A 583 17.52 -10.64 9.84
C ARG A 583 16.19 -10.02 9.45
N TYR A 584 15.25 -10.90 9.11
CA TYR A 584 13.84 -10.56 9.05
C TYR A 584 13.20 -10.69 10.41
N VAL A 585 12.22 -9.83 10.66
CA VAL A 585 11.33 -9.85 11.82
C VAL A 585 9.90 -9.73 11.30
N PRO A 586 9.02 -10.71 11.56
CA PRO A 586 7.67 -10.64 11.05
C PRO A 586 6.93 -9.44 11.65
N ALA A 587 6.10 -8.77 10.85
CA ALA A 587 5.37 -7.59 11.25
C ALA A 587 3.86 -7.86 11.22
N TYR A 588 3.30 -8.35 12.31
CA TYR A 588 1.86 -8.56 12.47
C TYR A 588 1.44 -8.26 13.92
N SER A 589 0.13 -8.18 14.16
CA SER A 589 -0.40 -7.85 15.49
C SER A 589 0.13 -8.81 16.56
N THR A 590 0.67 -8.25 17.65
CA THR A 590 1.09 -8.99 18.86
C THR A 590 -0.05 -9.78 19.52
N ARG A 591 -1.30 -9.49 19.15
CA ARG A 591 -2.51 -10.18 19.61
C ARG A 591 -2.97 -11.28 18.65
N LEU A 592 -2.15 -11.65 17.68
CA LEU A 592 -2.40 -12.80 16.82
C LEU A 592 -1.39 -13.89 17.10
N LYS A 593 -1.86 -15.13 16.95
CA LYS A 593 -1.03 -16.32 17.03
C LYS A 593 -1.44 -17.30 15.94
N PHE A 594 -0.46 -17.88 15.26
CA PHE A 594 -0.70 -18.92 14.27
C PHE A 594 -0.50 -20.30 14.92
N GLU A 595 -1.58 -21.07 15.06
CA GLU A 595 -1.57 -22.44 15.61
C GLU A 595 -2.58 -23.30 14.86
N ASP A 596 -2.26 -24.59 14.68
CA ASP A 596 -3.12 -25.56 13.99
C ASP A 596 -3.55 -25.11 12.58
N ASN A 597 -2.64 -24.46 11.84
CA ASN A 597 -2.87 -23.88 10.52
C ASN A 597 -3.98 -22.81 10.48
N ALA A 598 -4.22 -22.12 11.59
CA ALA A 598 -5.18 -21.04 11.68
C ALA A 598 -4.67 -19.87 12.53
N TRP A 599 -5.20 -18.68 12.26
CA TRP A 599 -4.93 -17.47 13.03
C TRP A 599 -5.93 -17.34 14.18
N HIS A 600 -5.40 -17.17 15.39
CA HIS A 600 -6.19 -16.99 16.61
C HIS A 600 -5.97 -15.62 17.21
N VAL A 601 -7.05 -14.99 17.64
CA VAL A 601 -7.02 -13.71 18.36
C VAL A 601 -6.74 -13.98 19.85
N LEU A 602 -5.66 -13.40 20.35
CA LEU A 602 -5.29 -13.41 21.76
C LEU A 602 -6.06 -12.33 22.54
N PRO A 603 -6.44 -12.63 23.79
CA PRO A 603 -7.08 -11.65 24.65
C PRO A 603 -6.15 -10.46 24.90
N ALA A 604 -6.73 -9.26 25.05
CA ALA A 604 -5.95 -8.08 25.39
C ALA A 604 -5.31 -8.27 26.77
N ASN A 605 -4.00 -8.01 26.86
CA ASN A 605 -3.28 -8.05 28.12
C ASN A 605 -3.26 -6.66 28.76
N SER A 606 -3.77 -6.52 29.99
CA SER A 606 -3.77 -5.25 30.70
C SER A 606 -2.38 -4.68 30.99
N SER A 607 -1.33 -5.52 30.98
CA SER A 607 0.06 -5.07 31.13
C SER A 607 0.70 -4.62 29.81
N ASP A 608 0.01 -4.75 28.67
CA ASP A 608 0.42 -4.23 27.37
C ASP A 608 -0.60 -3.18 26.88
N PRO A 609 -0.39 -1.89 27.20
CA PRO A 609 -1.29 -0.81 26.78
C PRO A 609 -1.46 -0.72 25.26
N MET A 610 -0.43 -1.06 24.48
CA MET A 610 -0.52 -1.02 23.02
C MET A 610 -1.27 -2.22 22.47
N GLY A 611 -1.06 -3.41 23.05
CA GLY A 611 -1.91 -4.58 22.79
C GLY A 611 -3.38 -4.29 23.08
N ALA A 612 -3.70 -3.58 24.17
CA ALA A 612 -5.06 -3.18 24.47
C ALA A 612 -5.66 -2.20 23.44
N ALA A 613 -4.84 -1.29 22.89
CA ALA A 613 -5.23 -0.37 21.82
C ALA A 613 -5.20 -1.02 20.43
N ASP A 614 -4.62 -2.21 20.29
CA ASP A 614 -4.43 -2.89 19.02
C ASP A 614 -5.78 -3.22 18.36
N PRO A 615 -6.09 -2.60 17.21
CA PRO A 615 -7.32 -2.85 16.51
C PRO A 615 -7.35 -4.24 15.85
N ILE A 616 -6.19 -4.88 15.64
CA ILE A 616 -6.01 -6.13 14.88
C ILE A 616 -6.58 -6.01 13.47
N TRP A 617 -5.76 -5.56 12.53
CA TRP A 617 -6.20 -5.37 11.15
C TRP A 617 -6.15 -6.67 10.33
N THR A 618 -7.19 -6.89 9.53
CA THR A 618 -7.29 -8.00 8.57
C THR A 618 -7.85 -7.51 7.24
N GLU A 619 -7.37 -8.08 6.14
CA GLU A 619 -7.83 -7.81 4.78
C GLU A 619 -8.76 -8.91 4.29
N SER A 620 -9.95 -8.55 3.81
CA SER A 620 -10.90 -9.52 3.24
C SER A 620 -10.25 -10.29 2.10
N TYR A 621 -10.57 -11.57 1.93
CA TYR A 621 -10.23 -12.24 0.68
C TYR A 621 -11.04 -11.67 -0.49
N TRP A 622 -10.42 -11.69 -1.67
CA TRP A 622 -11.04 -11.49 -2.97
C TRP A 622 -10.41 -12.42 -4.00
N ASN A 623 -11.16 -12.78 -5.03
CA ASN A 623 -10.67 -13.63 -6.12
C ASN A 623 -10.15 -12.78 -7.29
N THR A 624 -11.06 -11.96 -7.82
CA THR A 624 -10.78 -11.02 -8.92
C THR A 624 -11.27 -9.66 -8.50
N ILE A 625 -10.50 -8.63 -8.86
CA ILE A 625 -10.93 -7.25 -8.78
C ILE A 625 -10.89 -6.70 -10.21
N GLY A 626 -11.98 -6.07 -10.65
CA GLY A 626 -12.09 -5.59 -12.02
C GLY A 626 -13.12 -4.48 -12.20
N LEU A 627 -12.85 -3.64 -13.20
CA LEU A 627 -13.75 -2.60 -13.66
C LEU A 627 -13.88 -2.70 -15.18
N ARG A 628 -15.11 -2.85 -15.67
CA ARG A 628 -15.40 -2.84 -17.10
C ARG A 628 -16.55 -1.91 -17.44
N VAL A 629 -16.54 -1.38 -18.65
CA VAL A 629 -17.57 -0.48 -19.16
C VAL A 629 -18.11 -1.00 -20.49
N TYR A 630 -19.43 -0.92 -20.65
CA TYR A 630 -20.13 -1.36 -21.86
C TYR A 630 -21.49 -0.66 -21.99
N ALA A 631 -22.07 -0.74 -23.18
CA ALA A 631 -23.40 -0.18 -23.45
C ALA A 631 -24.49 -1.21 -23.14
N VAL A 632 -25.49 -0.81 -22.36
CA VAL A 632 -26.68 -1.60 -22.05
C VAL A 632 -27.88 -1.03 -22.81
N GLN A 633 -28.66 -1.90 -23.44
CA GLN A 633 -29.92 -1.53 -24.08
C GLN A 633 -31.04 -1.37 -23.05
N SER A 634 -32.08 -0.62 -23.38
CA SER A 634 -33.22 -0.46 -22.48
C SER A 634 -33.88 -1.81 -22.14
N THR A 635 -34.37 -1.96 -20.90
CA THR A 635 -35.10 -3.16 -20.46
C THR A 635 -36.34 -3.46 -21.32
N THR A 636 -36.89 -2.44 -21.97
CA THR A 636 -38.00 -2.59 -22.91
C THR A 636 -37.56 -3.32 -24.17
N SER A 637 -36.37 -3.01 -24.70
CA SER A 637 -35.77 -3.71 -25.84
C SER A 637 -35.53 -5.18 -25.52
N ASP A 638 -34.97 -5.49 -24.35
CA ASP A 638 -34.71 -6.88 -23.94
C ASP A 638 -36.01 -7.69 -23.84
N ARG A 639 -37.07 -7.11 -23.26
CA ARG A 639 -38.39 -7.74 -23.20
C ARG A 639 -38.98 -7.96 -24.58
N LEU A 640 -38.82 -7.01 -25.51
CA LEU A 640 -39.28 -7.15 -26.89
C LEU A 640 -38.52 -8.26 -27.63
N ILE A 641 -37.20 -8.34 -27.46
CA ILE A 641 -36.37 -9.40 -28.05
C ILE A 641 -36.77 -10.77 -27.48
N LEU A 642 -36.98 -10.88 -26.17
CA LEU A 642 -37.44 -12.11 -25.53
C LEU A 642 -38.82 -12.54 -26.07
N LEU A 643 -39.78 -11.61 -26.13
CA LEU A 643 -41.12 -11.88 -26.66
C LEU A 643 -41.08 -12.29 -28.13
N ALA A 644 -40.25 -11.63 -28.95
CA ALA A 644 -40.04 -12.00 -30.34
C ALA A 644 -39.45 -13.41 -30.45
N GLY A 645 -38.45 -13.75 -29.63
CA GLY A 645 -37.87 -15.09 -29.56
C GLY A 645 -38.91 -16.15 -29.22
N LEU A 646 -39.71 -15.95 -28.17
CA LEU A 646 -40.78 -16.86 -27.77
C LEU A 646 -41.84 -17.02 -28.86
N ALA A 647 -42.21 -15.93 -29.55
CA ALA A 647 -43.16 -15.97 -30.66
C ALA A 647 -42.62 -16.79 -31.84
N VAL A 648 -41.35 -16.60 -32.22
CA VAL A 648 -40.68 -17.37 -33.29
C VAL A 648 -40.59 -18.84 -32.91
N THR A 649 -40.26 -19.17 -31.66
CA THR A 649 -40.21 -20.57 -31.18
C THR A 649 -41.59 -21.22 -31.24
N ALA A 650 -42.64 -20.55 -30.77
CA ALA A 650 -44.01 -21.06 -30.82
C ALA A 650 -44.50 -21.26 -32.26
N ALA A 651 -44.25 -20.28 -33.14
CA ALA A 651 -44.59 -20.36 -34.56
C ALA A 651 -43.85 -21.51 -35.26
N SER A 652 -42.56 -21.68 -34.97
CA SER A 652 -41.75 -22.78 -35.51
C SER A 652 -42.28 -24.15 -35.05
N TYR A 653 -42.61 -24.28 -33.77
CA TYR A 653 -43.20 -25.51 -33.23
C TYR A 653 -44.54 -25.85 -33.90
N LEU A 654 -45.44 -24.86 -34.03
CA LEU A 654 -46.71 -25.03 -34.75
C LEU A 654 -46.47 -25.42 -36.22
N GLY A 655 -45.50 -24.78 -36.89
CA GLY A 655 -45.09 -25.12 -38.25
C GLY A 655 -44.64 -26.57 -38.37
N VAL A 656 -43.82 -27.07 -37.44
CA VAL A 656 -43.39 -28.48 -37.42
C VAL A 656 -44.57 -29.43 -37.18
N VAL A 657 -45.46 -29.12 -36.23
CA VAL A 657 -46.64 -29.96 -35.92
C VAL A 657 -47.58 -30.06 -37.13
N VAL A 658 -47.92 -28.91 -37.74
CA VAL A 658 -48.78 -28.86 -38.92
C VAL A 658 -48.10 -29.52 -40.12
N GLY A 659 -46.80 -29.27 -40.31
CA GLY A 659 -45.99 -29.89 -41.37
C GLY A 659 -45.93 -31.41 -41.25
N ARG A 660 -45.69 -31.96 -40.06
CA ARG A 660 -45.75 -33.41 -39.80
C ARG A 660 -47.13 -33.98 -40.08
N GLY A 661 -48.19 -33.27 -39.65
CA GLY A 661 -49.57 -33.66 -39.93
C GLY A 661 -49.88 -33.71 -41.43
N TYR A 662 -49.40 -32.73 -42.19
CA TYR A 662 -49.59 -32.66 -43.64
C TYR A 662 -48.78 -33.73 -44.39
N ILE A 663 -47.50 -33.91 -44.06
CA ILE A 663 -46.63 -34.93 -44.65
C ILE A 663 -47.19 -36.32 -44.37
N SER A 664 -47.60 -36.63 -43.13
CA SER A 664 -48.26 -37.90 -42.77
C SER A 664 -49.55 -38.16 -43.56
N LYS A 665 -50.25 -37.10 -43.99
CA LYS A 665 -51.49 -37.22 -44.77
C LYS A 665 -51.19 -37.46 -46.25
N MET A 666 -50.11 -36.91 -46.77
CA MET A 666 -49.62 -37.13 -48.13
C MET A 666 -48.97 -38.52 -48.29
N THR A 667 -48.14 -38.96 -47.35
CA THR A 667 -47.49 -40.29 -47.41
C THR A 667 -48.44 -41.46 -47.12
N LYS A 668 -49.67 -41.21 -46.66
CA LYS A 668 -50.76 -42.21 -46.57
C LYS A 668 -51.60 -42.32 -47.86
N ARG A 669 -51.25 -41.56 -48.90
CA ARG A 669 -52.01 -41.47 -50.15
C ARG A 669 -51.31 -42.14 -51.35
N ASP A 670 -50.17 -42.77 -51.11
CA ASP A 670 -49.65 -43.91 -51.88
C ASP A 670 -50.02 -45.21 -51.15
#